data_AF-Q21GD6-F1
#
_entry.id   AF-Q21GD6-F1
#
_cell.length_a   1.000
_cell.length_b   1.000
_cell.length_c   1.000
_cell.angle_alpha   90.00
_cell.angle_beta   90.00
_cell.angle_gamma   90.00
#
_symmetry.space_group_name_H-M   'P 1'
#
loop_
_entity.id
_entity.type
_entity.pdbx_description
1 polymer ?
#
loop_
_entity_poly.entity_id
_entity_poly.type
_entity_poly.pdbx_seq_one_letter_code
_entity_poly.pdbx_strand_id
1 'polypeptide(L)'
;MRIICAKAVMYLVLLCLVGCGGGASDSSMEGGSPAIDGGSEGDNSNPDSLPDPDPDPDPDPDPDPDPDPDPDPDPDPDPDPDSDPDPDAGETVDNDDVVEASACVAIEAVNFDQFSGINGFANATTDTKLGLSALQVADRLATAAAIQTYGGDSASVIFKLHTMQESDGESSYSVKVNGTLVGQVQNTRIHGTEIADYSLQTHVVNNQFFAINTGDEIQVEFTNATNGLVVEGETSATSRGRWHSLELCTNGDPVVLEPVEPATGSCEISGDLHTYDRVELLCNGLAAAESEAATFTDYRFNVTFSKGEESIVVPGHFAADAQAADSGAEEGDTWRAYFMPPSAGEWGYNVSFRSGNNIAVSAEANAGTPVASLDGKQGTFTITEGSFTAPDMRARGLLQHKQGERYLRFSKDNTVFIQAGLDSPENIFGYSGFDNTTKYFSASSCKGILHDFEPHLSDWQTGDPTWNNGKGKSLIGLVNYLSGRGVNSVYIMANTVQGDGCDAHPWVNYNDTGTEKTFDVSKLDQWERVLQFMQQKGMLIHIITQEQENDQLLNGGELGLERKLYYRELISRFAHHPALQWNLGEENGNTLDQQKSFAAFFKQTDPYEHAVLMHTYPGEHDLYEGLLGDENFDGPTFQYGGIPNSASNTENVYEKAKTWLNKSTDAGRPWVVTFTEASGANAPQPNTSVEKRQRVFWMWASVMSGGAGFEWYLKNPGAGHAYDLAVEDLREFDEFWLQGGYLATFFRDILQRELNIDLQTLMVANDVTETDSDWVLAKEGEAYVIYLRDGGTSDITLPDNKVYQVIWFNPRTGARYQGDTLQGQGSVPLGVAPNEITLDWALVVYPIADAPQPSGGYVENNGLVVMEAENTPSHLDLWQQLTEVDGYTGDGYIQFNGNEVTNGPAKSPLTYQFTVNTAGNYYLHLRCARETIGDRTDVANDAFIRLEGDFESGAAETPLNYLTTDSKYFGGADNRFVWATGNRLDRDHAKWPVVYNLKAGETYTFTMSGRSKLFKVDRIVFRHESVTKQVAESINNEETLD
;
A
#
# COMPACT_ATOMS: atom_id res chain seq x y z
N MET A 1 7.61 28.62 -50.83
CA MET A 1 7.51 28.96 -52.28
C MET A 1 8.02 27.78 -53.08
N ARG A 2 7.21 27.19 -53.99
CA ARG A 2 7.54 26.34 -55.17
C ARG A 2 8.88 25.53 -55.15
N ILE A 3 8.97 24.22 -55.46
CA ILE A 3 8.16 23.42 -56.42
C ILE A 3 8.54 21.90 -56.39
N ILE A 4 7.60 20.95 -56.68
CA ILE A 4 7.76 19.64 -57.43
C ILE A 4 8.80 18.59 -56.91
N CYS A 5 8.62 17.26 -56.88
CA CYS A 5 7.65 16.21 -57.35
C CYS A 5 8.14 14.82 -56.77
N ALA A 6 7.78 13.56 -57.11
CA ALA A 6 6.74 12.78 -57.86
C ALA A 6 7.14 11.26 -57.73
N LYS A 7 6.38 10.18 -58.04
CA LYS A 7 4.95 9.85 -58.30
C LYS A 7 4.84 8.32 -58.50
N ALA A 8 3.83 7.66 -57.94
CA ALA A 8 3.07 6.49 -58.48
C ALA A 8 2.04 6.07 -57.40
N VAL A 9 0.72 5.91 -57.58
CA VAL A 9 -0.22 5.84 -58.72
C VAL A 9 -0.29 4.49 -59.47
N MET A 10 -1.22 3.62 -59.06
CA MET A 10 -2.17 2.79 -59.86
C MET A 10 -2.93 1.80 -58.93
N TYR A 11 -4.18 1.35 -59.15
CA TYR A 11 -5.35 1.85 -59.91
C TYR A 11 -6.60 0.97 -59.57
N LEU A 12 -7.80 1.33 -60.09
CA LEU A 12 -9.14 0.67 -60.01
C LEU A 12 -10.12 1.12 -58.88
N VAL A 13 -11.46 1.05 -59.06
CA VAL A 13 -12.37 1.81 -59.98
C VAL A 13 -13.84 1.27 -59.89
N LEU A 14 -14.76 2.12 -59.38
CA LEU A 14 -16.21 2.24 -59.77
C LEU A 14 -17.16 1.03 -59.54
N LEU A 15 -18.52 1.13 -59.56
CA LEU A 15 -19.47 2.20 -59.97
C LEU A 15 -20.90 2.01 -59.35
N CYS A 16 -21.59 3.11 -59.00
CA CYS A 16 -23.04 3.46 -59.20
C CYS A 16 -23.46 4.55 -58.15
N LEU A 17 -24.04 5.73 -58.43
CA LEU A 17 -25.06 6.25 -59.38
C LEU A 17 -26.51 5.78 -59.05
N VAL A 18 -27.56 6.64 -58.99
CA VAL A 18 -27.66 8.12 -59.12
C VAL A 18 -28.99 8.70 -58.55
N GLY A 19 -29.00 9.99 -58.18
CA GLY A 19 -30.17 10.89 -58.26
C GLY A 19 -30.96 11.21 -56.96
N CYS A 20 -31.67 12.34 -56.84
CA CYS A 20 -31.72 13.52 -57.73
C CYS A 20 -32.37 14.78 -57.08
N GLY A 21 -31.76 15.97 -57.26
CA GLY A 21 -32.39 17.30 -57.12
C GLY A 21 -32.50 17.92 -55.70
N GLY A 22 -32.43 19.24 -55.52
CA GLY A 22 -32.00 20.29 -56.47
C GLY A 22 -32.48 21.72 -56.15
N GLY A 23 -31.55 22.69 -56.13
CA GLY A 23 -31.82 24.14 -56.05
C GLY A 23 -31.88 24.72 -54.62
N ALA A 24 -31.50 25.99 -54.37
CA ALA A 24 -30.94 27.01 -55.28
C ALA A 24 -30.08 28.05 -54.50
N SER A 25 -29.47 28.97 -55.26
CA SER A 25 -28.74 30.17 -54.83
C SER A 25 -29.64 31.16 -54.03
N ASP A 26 -29.15 32.23 -53.39
CA ASP A 26 -28.08 33.14 -53.83
C ASP A 26 -27.57 34.14 -52.74
N SER A 27 -26.49 34.87 -53.07
CA SER A 27 -26.09 36.28 -52.77
C SER A 27 -26.64 37.05 -51.53
N SER A 28 -25.95 38.06 -50.94
CA SER A 28 -24.56 38.58 -50.99
C SER A 28 -24.41 39.82 -50.07
N MET A 29 -23.17 40.23 -49.73
CA MET A 29 -22.76 41.62 -49.36
C MET A 29 -23.36 42.22 -48.06
N GLU A 30 -22.83 43.24 -47.39
CA GLU A 30 -21.51 43.87 -47.17
C GLU A 30 -21.78 45.09 -46.26
N GLY A 31 -20.94 45.37 -45.26
CA GLY A 31 -20.61 46.73 -44.77
C GLY A 31 -21.65 47.57 -44.00
N GLY A 32 -21.16 48.43 -43.09
CA GLY A 32 -21.93 49.59 -42.57
C GLY A 32 -21.77 49.93 -41.08
N SER A 33 -20.71 50.67 -40.72
CA SER A 33 -20.69 51.60 -39.55
C SER A 33 -21.33 52.95 -39.98
N PRO A 34 -21.55 54.01 -39.14
CA PRO A 34 -21.07 54.26 -37.76
C PRO A 34 -22.01 55.05 -36.79
N ALA A 35 -21.52 55.36 -35.57
CA ALA A 35 -21.56 56.66 -34.82
C ALA A 35 -22.89 57.47 -34.61
N ILE A 36 -23.10 58.36 -33.60
CA ILE A 36 -22.46 58.81 -32.33
C ILE A 36 -23.52 59.66 -31.53
N ASP A 37 -23.19 60.10 -30.30
CA ASP A 37 -23.79 61.23 -29.52
C ASP A 37 -24.95 60.90 -28.52
N GLY A 38 -24.99 61.43 -27.28
CA GLY A 38 -23.96 62.22 -26.56
C GLY A 38 -24.40 62.82 -25.20
N GLY A 39 -23.42 63.20 -24.35
CA GLY A 39 -23.56 64.03 -23.11
C GLY A 39 -24.14 63.34 -21.86
N SER A 40 -24.05 63.90 -20.62
CA SER A 40 -23.35 65.09 -20.05
C SER A 40 -23.66 65.17 -18.52
N GLU A 41 -22.85 65.62 -17.54
CA GLU A 41 -21.41 65.93 -17.35
C GLU A 41 -21.10 66.11 -15.83
N GLY A 42 -19.89 65.74 -15.35
CA GLY A 42 -19.29 66.18 -14.05
C GLY A 42 -19.64 65.38 -12.76
N ASP A 43 -18.85 65.45 -11.68
CA ASP A 43 -17.54 66.11 -11.44
C ASP A 43 -16.69 65.37 -10.37
N ASN A 44 -15.43 65.77 -10.20
CA ASN A 44 -14.33 65.04 -9.55
C ASN A 44 -13.97 65.54 -8.14
N SER A 45 -13.77 64.64 -7.17
CA SER A 45 -12.92 64.92 -5.99
C SER A 45 -12.46 63.66 -5.24
N ASN A 46 -11.14 63.55 -5.04
CA ASN A 46 -10.46 62.76 -4.01
C ASN A 46 -9.68 63.78 -3.16
N PRO A 47 -9.85 63.82 -1.82
CA PRO A 47 -8.97 63.03 -0.96
C PRO A 47 -9.66 62.41 0.28
N ASP A 48 -9.19 61.24 0.73
CA ASP A 48 -8.34 61.19 1.94
C ASP A 48 -7.84 59.76 2.22
N SER A 49 -6.61 59.64 2.74
CA SER A 49 -5.95 58.38 3.11
C SER A 49 -6.00 58.16 4.62
N LEU A 50 -6.65 57.10 5.08
CA LEU A 50 -6.70 56.64 6.48
C LEU A 50 -6.64 55.10 6.52
N PRO A 51 -6.16 54.50 7.64
CA PRO A 51 -4.86 53.84 7.55
C PRO A 51 -4.87 52.32 7.67
N ASP A 52 -3.72 51.72 7.32
CA ASP A 52 -3.31 50.38 7.75
C ASP A 52 -3.22 50.29 9.29
N PRO A 53 -3.71 49.21 9.90
CA PRO A 53 -3.27 48.73 11.21
C PRO A 53 -2.06 47.78 11.05
N ASP A 54 -1.02 47.99 11.87
CA ASP A 54 0.28 47.29 11.85
C ASP A 54 0.22 45.74 11.93
N PRO A 55 1.29 45.04 11.49
CA PRO A 55 1.41 43.59 11.64
C PRO A 55 1.58 43.16 13.10
N ASP A 56 0.93 42.05 13.49
CA ASP A 56 1.23 41.36 14.74
C ASP A 56 2.58 40.61 14.67
N PRO A 57 3.28 40.41 15.80
CA PRO A 57 4.70 40.08 15.83
C PRO A 57 5.04 38.60 15.69
N ASP A 58 6.24 38.37 15.16
CA ASP A 58 6.95 37.10 15.03
C ASP A 58 8.25 37.16 15.88
N PRO A 59 8.78 36.05 16.40
CA PRO A 59 8.17 35.08 17.31
C PRO A 59 8.70 35.22 18.75
N ASP A 60 8.00 34.66 19.75
CA ASP A 60 8.52 34.56 21.13
C ASP A 60 9.25 33.22 21.34
N PRO A 61 10.49 33.20 21.88
CA PRO A 61 11.28 31.97 22.03
C PRO A 61 11.15 31.37 23.44
N ASP A 62 10.49 30.22 23.58
CA ASP A 62 10.45 29.47 24.85
C ASP A 62 11.55 28.38 24.88
N PRO A 63 12.49 28.40 25.84
CA PRO A 63 13.56 27.42 25.96
C PRO A 63 13.24 26.35 27.01
N ASP A 64 12.61 25.25 26.60
CA ASP A 64 12.47 24.08 27.49
C ASP A 64 13.82 23.34 27.60
N PRO A 65 14.35 23.10 28.82
CA PRO A 65 15.63 22.44 29.01
C PRO A 65 15.50 20.90 28.99
N ASP A 66 16.54 20.22 28.54
CA ASP A 66 16.67 18.76 28.69
C ASP A 66 16.47 18.32 30.15
N PRO A 67 15.63 17.30 30.43
CA PRO A 67 15.80 16.51 31.63
C PRO A 67 17.10 15.70 31.53
N ASP A 68 17.92 15.70 32.58
CA ASP A 68 19.16 14.93 32.67
C ASP A 68 18.96 13.43 32.31
N PRO A 69 20.00 12.75 31.78
CA PRO A 69 19.91 11.34 31.44
C PRO A 69 19.62 10.46 32.67
N ASP A 70 18.90 9.35 32.45
CA ASP A 70 18.73 8.29 33.45
C ASP A 70 20.11 7.78 33.95
N PRO A 71 20.22 7.40 35.24
CA PRO A 71 21.50 7.01 35.83
C PRO A 71 22.01 5.67 35.27
N ASP A 72 23.34 5.53 35.22
CA ASP A 72 24.02 4.29 34.84
C ASP A 72 23.42 3.06 35.55
N PRO A 73 23.20 1.93 34.86
CA PRO A 73 23.04 0.65 35.54
C PRO A 73 24.36 0.32 36.27
N ASP A 74 24.28 0.10 37.59
CA ASP A 74 25.41 -0.35 38.41
C ASP A 74 26.09 -1.59 37.77
N PRO A 75 27.44 -1.68 37.76
CA PRO A 75 28.12 -2.81 37.16
C PRO A 75 27.81 -4.12 37.90
N ASP A 76 27.38 -5.14 37.14
CA ASP A 76 27.20 -6.50 37.65
C ASP A 76 28.54 -7.02 38.24
N PRO A 77 28.52 -7.76 39.37
CA PRO A 77 29.72 -8.05 40.12
C PRO A 77 30.62 -9.12 39.46
N ASP A 78 31.93 -8.97 39.64
CA ASP A 78 32.96 -9.93 39.21
C ASP A 78 32.62 -11.40 39.58
N PRO A 79 32.89 -12.37 38.68
CA PRO A 79 32.82 -13.79 39.02
C PRO A 79 33.97 -14.19 39.97
N ASP A 80 33.63 -14.53 41.22
CA ASP A 80 34.55 -15.01 42.25
C ASP A 80 35.21 -16.37 41.82
N PRO A 81 36.51 -16.62 42.07
CA PRO A 81 37.28 -17.63 41.34
C PRO A 81 37.39 -19.01 42.02
N ASP A 82 38.06 -19.93 41.31
CA ASP A 82 38.64 -21.21 41.74
C ASP A 82 37.71 -22.33 42.25
N SER A 83 37.52 -23.37 41.40
CA SER A 83 37.62 -24.76 41.87
C SER A 83 38.07 -25.75 40.78
N ASP A 84 39.34 -26.15 40.87
CA ASP A 84 40.00 -27.30 40.23
C ASP A 84 40.96 -27.89 41.32
N PRO A 85 41.46 -29.15 41.32
CA PRO A 85 41.48 -30.13 40.23
C PRO A 85 41.18 -31.61 40.64
N ASP A 86 41.59 -32.54 39.75
CA ASP A 86 42.12 -33.90 40.01
C ASP A 86 41.09 -35.11 39.92
N PRO A 87 41.53 -36.36 39.62
CA PRO A 87 41.93 -36.77 38.25
C PRO A 87 41.52 -38.21 37.80
N ASP A 88 41.99 -38.57 36.58
CA ASP A 88 42.51 -39.89 36.14
C ASP A 88 41.58 -40.94 35.48
N ALA A 89 42.21 -41.78 34.64
CA ALA A 89 41.71 -42.91 33.82
C ALA A 89 40.65 -42.60 32.73
N GLY A 90 40.93 -42.69 31.42
CA GLY A 90 42.17 -43.03 30.70
C GLY A 90 42.23 -44.48 30.17
N GLU A 91 42.15 -44.64 28.84
CA GLU A 91 42.63 -45.84 28.13
C GLU A 91 43.08 -45.45 26.70
N THR A 92 44.19 -46.03 26.23
CA THR A 92 44.90 -45.64 24.99
C THR A 92 44.71 -46.66 23.88
N VAL A 93 44.58 -46.20 22.64
CA VAL A 93 44.80 -47.03 21.43
C VAL A 93 45.71 -46.27 20.47
N ASP A 94 46.92 -46.79 20.26
CA ASP A 94 47.83 -46.28 19.24
C ASP A 94 47.28 -46.53 17.83
N ASN A 95 47.56 -45.59 16.92
CA ASN A 95 47.86 -45.91 15.52
C ASN A 95 48.80 -44.82 14.97
N ASP A 96 50.08 -45.16 14.87
CA ASP A 96 51.04 -44.41 14.04
C ASP A 96 50.63 -44.52 12.56
N ASP A 97 50.19 -43.43 11.95
CA ASP A 97 50.30 -43.20 10.51
C ASP A 97 50.36 -41.69 10.24
N VAL A 98 51.49 -41.06 10.58
CA VAL A 98 51.76 -39.66 10.28
C VAL A 98 52.05 -39.51 8.78
N VAL A 99 51.03 -39.15 8.02
CA VAL A 99 51.18 -38.66 6.63
C VAL A 99 51.48 -37.16 6.69
N GLU A 100 52.57 -36.73 6.03
CA GLU A 100 53.00 -35.33 6.08
C GLU A 100 52.05 -34.36 5.35
N ALA A 101 52.09 -33.10 5.78
CA ALA A 101 51.16 -32.06 5.36
C ALA A 101 51.42 -31.53 3.92
N SER A 102 50.49 -30.70 3.44
CA SER A 102 50.53 -30.05 2.14
C SER A 102 51.82 -29.28 1.86
N ALA A 103 52.39 -29.47 0.67
CA ALA A 103 53.51 -28.68 0.14
C ALA A 103 53.08 -27.27 -0.32
N CYS A 104 52.71 -26.43 0.65
CA CYS A 104 52.62 -24.99 0.50
C CYS A 104 53.95 -24.35 0.93
N VAL A 105 54.47 -23.43 0.12
CA VAL A 105 55.69 -22.67 0.41
C VAL A 105 55.31 -21.25 0.77
N ALA A 106 55.43 -20.89 2.05
CA ALA A 106 55.15 -19.54 2.53
C ALA A 106 56.26 -18.55 2.13
N ILE A 107 55.84 -17.39 1.62
CA ILE A 107 56.66 -16.20 1.44
C ILE A 107 56.29 -15.21 2.55
N GLU A 108 57.08 -15.20 3.62
CA GLU A 108 56.85 -14.36 4.80
C GLU A 108 56.98 -12.86 4.50
N ALA A 109 56.06 -12.05 5.02
CA ALA A 109 56.09 -10.60 4.95
C ALA A 109 57.00 -10.03 6.05
N VAL A 110 58.14 -9.47 5.66
CA VAL A 110 59.07 -8.87 6.64
C VAL A 110 58.62 -7.45 7.01
N ASN A 111 58.19 -7.27 8.27
CA ASN A 111 57.84 -5.98 8.86
C ASN A 111 58.99 -4.96 8.73
N PHE A 112 58.67 -3.76 8.20
CA PHE A 112 59.58 -2.69 7.82
C PHE A 112 60.64 -2.30 8.86
N ASP A 113 60.30 -2.29 10.15
CA ASP A 113 61.11 -1.61 11.18
C ASP A 113 61.86 -2.52 12.16
N GLN A 114 61.66 -3.86 12.17
CA GLN A 114 62.13 -4.70 13.29
C GLN A 114 63.03 -5.92 12.98
N PHE A 115 63.23 -6.33 11.72
CA PHE A 115 63.92 -7.60 11.42
C PHE A 115 65.15 -7.47 10.50
N SER A 116 66.28 -7.03 11.05
CA SER A 116 67.56 -7.01 10.34
C SER A 116 68.26 -8.38 10.35
N GLY A 117 68.44 -9.01 9.18
CA GLY A 117 69.39 -10.14 9.03
C GLY A 117 69.02 -11.28 8.07
N ILE A 118 67.84 -11.26 7.46
CA ILE A 118 67.41 -12.34 6.54
C ILE A 118 67.99 -12.11 5.14
N ASN A 119 68.60 -13.14 4.55
CA ASN A 119 69.10 -13.11 3.17
C ASN A 119 67.98 -13.48 2.18
N GLY A 120 67.75 -12.65 1.16
CA GLY A 120 66.92 -13.00 -0.01
C GLY A 120 65.67 -12.13 -0.24
N PHE A 121 65.36 -11.20 0.67
CA PHE A 121 64.18 -10.32 0.58
C PHE A 121 64.55 -8.90 0.13
N ALA A 122 63.59 -8.17 -0.45
CA ALA A 122 63.70 -6.75 -0.75
C ALA A 122 62.57 -5.98 -0.04
N ASN A 123 62.94 -4.92 0.71
CA ASN A 123 61.97 -4.06 1.39
C ASN A 123 60.92 -3.53 0.41
N ALA A 124 59.66 -3.49 0.84
CA ALA A 124 58.61 -2.87 0.04
C ALA A 124 58.91 -1.40 -0.28
N THR A 125 58.41 -0.96 -1.44
CA THR A 125 59.03 0.06 -2.28
C THR A 125 59.19 1.40 -1.58
N THR A 126 60.43 1.73 -1.22
CA THR A 126 60.86 3.08 -0.84
C THR A 126 61.33 3.82 -2.09
N ASP A 127 60.91 5.07 -2.30
CA ASP A 127 61.41 5.88 -3.41
C ASP A 127 62.85 6.34 -3.11
N THR A 128 63.82 5.49 -3.45
CA THR A 128 65.25 5.72 -3.20
C THR A 128 65.84 6.93 -3.93
N LYS A 129 65.09 7.58 -4.85
CA LYS A 129 65.49 8.87 -5.44
C LYS A 129 65.03 10.07 -4.60
N LEU A 130 64.02 9.90 -3.75
CA LEU A 130 63.44 10.94 -2.90
C LEU A 130 63.67 10.72 -1.40
N GLY A 131 64.01 9.50 -0.97
CA GLY A 131 64.23 9.13 0.43
C GLY A 131 62.94 8.87 1.23
N LEU A 132 61.84 8.53 0.54
CA LEU A 132 60.52 8.32 1.16
C LEU A 132 60.37 6.90 1.72
N SER A 133 59.70 6.76 2.86
CA SER A 133 59.27 5.46 3.40
C SER A 133 58.15 4.85 2.56
N ALA A 134 57.87 3.55 2.72
CA ALA A 134 56.79 2.89 1.97
C ALA A 134 55.40 3.48 2.27
N LEU A 135 55.15 3.93 3.51
CA LEU A 135 53.92 4.63 3.87
C LEU A 135 53.78 5.94 3.07
N GLN A 136 54.86 6.72 2.96
CA GLN A 136 54.91 7.94 2.14
C GLN A 136 54.88 7.68 0.63
N VAL A 137 55.02 6.42 0.20
CA VAL A 137 54.80 6.00 -1.19
C VAL A 137 53.33 5.61 -1.39
N ALA A 138 52.71 4.91 -0.44
CA ALA A 138 51.26 4.64 -0.44
C ALA A 138 50.44 5.94 -0.46
N ASP A 139 50.71 6.88 0.45
CA ASP A 139 50.01 8.17 0.52
C ASP A 139 50.17 9.01 -0.78
N ARG A 140 51.20 8.72 -1.58
CA ARG A 140 51.53 9.44 -2.83
C ARG A 140 51.00 8.75 -4.09
N LEU A 141 50.85 7.43 -4.07
CA LEU A 141 50.50 6.61 -5.24
C LEU A 141 49.21 5.79 -5.04
N ALA A 142 48.49 5.99 -3.93
CA ALA A 142 47.43 5.15 -3.36
C ALA A 142 47.86 3.73 -2.94
N THR A 143 48.98 3.20 -3.45
CA THR A 143 49.50 1.87 -3.09
C THR A 143 51.00 1.87 -2.75
N ALA A 144 51.39 0.90 -1.91
CA ALA A 144 52.77 0.46 -1.76
C ALA A 144 52.91 -1.01 -2.19
N ALA A 145 54.13 -1.48 -2.43
CA ALA A 145 54.38 -2.81 -3.01
C ALA A 145 55.62 -3.51 -2.46
N ALA A 146 55.46 -4.76 -2.01
CA ALA A 146 56.54 -5.71 -1.73
C ALA A 146 56.87 -6.54 -2.97
N ILE A 147 58.15 -6.88 -3.18
CA ILE A 147 58.61 -7.59 -4.39
C ILE A 147 59.65 -8.65 -4.02
N GLN A 148 59.51 -9.88 -4.53
CA GLN A 148 60.47 -10.96 -4.36
C GLN A 148 60.54 -11.88 -5.59
N THR A 149 61.76 -12.28 -5.98
CA THR A 149 61.99 -13.28 -7.02
C THR A 149 61.71 -14.69 -6.50
N TYR A 150 60.88 -15.46 -7.22
CA TYR A 150 60.56 -16.85 -6.89
C TYR A 150 61.78 -17.77 -7.12
N GLY A 151 62.27 -18.36 -6.02
CA GLY A 151 63.45 -19.24 -6.03
C GLY A 151 63.15 -20.75 -6.11
N GLY A 152 61.87 -21.15 -6.20
CA GLY A 152 61.47 -22.56 -6.31
C GLY A 152 61.53 -23.09 -7.75
N ASP A 153 61.33 -24.40 -7.91
CA ASP A 153 61.16 -25.04 -9.22
C ASP A 153 59.85 -24.60 -9.90
N SER A 154 59.81 -24.52 -11.24
CA SER A 154 58.57 -24.18 -11.97
C SER A 154 57.40 -25.08 -11.61
N ALA A 155 56.27 -24.49 -11.23
CA ALA A 155 55.09 -25.18 -10.73
C ALA A 155 53.79 -24.45 -11.12
N SER A 156 52.65 -25.11 -10.88
CA SER A 156 51.33 -24.48 -10.95
C SER A 156 50.79 -24.35 -9.53
N VAL A 157 50.47 -23.13 -9.09
CA VAL A 157 50.21 -22.79 -7.68
C VAL A 157 48.86 -22.11 -7.44
N ILE A 158 48.29 -22.36 -6.26
CA ILE A 158 47.30 -21.47 -5.65
C ILE A 158 48.04 -20.56 -4.68
N PHE A 159 47.80 -19.26 -4.77
CA PHE A 159 48.31 -18.25 -3.84
C PHE A 159 47.29 -18.05 -2.70
N LYS A 160 47.74 -18.12 -1.44
CA LYS A 160 46.97 -17.62 -0.29
C LYS A 160 47.69 -16.44 0.34
N LEU A 161 47.00 -15.32 0.52
CA LEU A 161 47.55 -14.14 1.19
C LEU A 161 47.00 -14.07 2.62
N HIS A 162 47.88 -14.16 3.60
CA HIS A 162 47.57 -14.00 5.00
C HIS A 162 47.77 -12.52 5.37
N THR A 163 46.66 -11.85 5.66
CA THR A 163 46.55 -10.40 5.93
C THR A 163 46.25 -10.14 7.39
N MET A 164 46.54 -8.93 7.88
CA MET A 164 46.17 -8.48 9.22
C MET A 164 44.98 -7.53 9.08
N GLN A 165 43.87 -7.80 9.76
CA GLN A 165 42.73 -6.89 9.83
C GLN A 165 43.08 -5.70 10.74
N GLU A 166 42.65 -4.49 10.36
CA GLU A 166 42.93 -3.26 11.12
C GLU A 166 41.60 -2.51 11.32
N SER A 167 41.31 -2.11 12.56
CA SER A 167 40.02 -1.54 12.98
C SER A 167 39.74 -0.11 12.47
N ASP A 168 40.75 0.53 11.90
CA ASP A 168 40.72 1.88 11.33
C ASP A 168 40.47 1.91 9.80
N GLY A 169 40.56 0.79 9.08
CA GLY A 169 40.16 0.76 7.67
C GLY A 169 40.40 -0.55 6.91
N GLU A 170 39.53 -0.83 5.95
CA GLU A 170 39.51 -2.07 5.18
C GLU A 170 40.50 -2.06 3.99
N SER A 171 41.79 -2.32 4.25
CA SER A 171 42.84 -2.35 3.21
C SER A 171 42.60 -3.41 2.11
N SER A 172 42.93 -3.04 0.87
CA SER A 172 42.93 -3.92 -0.31
C SER A 172 44.35 -4.39 -0.63
N TYR A 173 44.48 -5.57 -1.25
CA TYR A 173 45.75 -6.20 -1.61
C TYR A 173 45.66 -6.85 -2.99
N SER A 174 46.70 -6.72 -3.82
CA SER A 174 46.74 -7.28 -5.17
C SER A 174 48.05 -8.02 -5.42
N VAL A 175 47.98 -9.32 -5.76
CA VAL A 175 49.17 -10.14 -6.06
C VAL A 175 49.42 -10.15 -7.56
N LYS A 176 50.67 -9.94 -7.98
CA LYS A 176 51.10 -9.95 -9.38
C LYS A 176 52.32 -10.84 -9.57
N VAL A 177 52.45 -11.44 -10.76
CA VAL A 177 53.64 -12.21 -11.18
C VAL A 177 54.15 -11.63 -12.51
N ASN A 178 55.41 -11.20 -12.54
CA ASN A 178 56.01 -10.45 -13.65
C ASN A 178 55.14 -9.24 -14.08
N GLY A 179 54.51 -8.56 -13.12
CA GLY A 179 53.57 -7.46 -13.35
C GLY A 179 52.17 -7.86 -13.84
N THR A 180 51.91 -9.15 -14.10
CA THR A 180 50.58 -9.67 -14.46
C THR A 180 49.75 -9.89 -13.21
N LEU A 181 48.54 -9.34 -13.13
CA LEU A 181 47.64 -9.55 -11.99
C LEU A 181 47.24 -11.03 -11.86
N VAL A 182 47.43 -11.59 -10.66
CA VAL A 182 46.98 -12.94 -10.27
C VAL A 182 45.58 -12.88 -9.66
N GLY A 183 45.35 -11.86 -8.82
CA GLY A 183 44.07 -11.57 -8.16
C GLY A 183 44.19 -10.42 -7.17
N GLN A 184 43.05 -9.97 -6.66
CA GLN A 184 42.91 -8.88 -5.70
C GLN A 184 41.87 -9.24 -4.64
N VAL A 185 42.13 -8.84 -3.40
CA VAL A 185 41.35 -9.18 -2.21
C VAL A 185 41.30 -7.97 -1.25
N GLN A 186 40.36 -7.95 -0.30
CA GLN A 186 40.22 -6.85 0.66
C GLN A 186 39.89 -7.42 2.05
N ASN A 187 40.42 -6.80 3.10
CA ASN A 187 40.10 -7.18 4.47
C ASN A 187 38.64 -6.89 4.80
N THR A 188 38.00 -7.78 5.57
CA THR A 188 36.67 -7.50 6.12
C THR A 188 36.76 -6.49 7.28
N ARG A 189 35.73 -5.66 7.42
CA ARG A 189 35.60 -4.71 8.53
C ARG A 189 35.57 -5.45 9.87
N ILE A 190 36.36 -4.96 10.83
CA ILE A 190 36.32 -5.40 12.23
C ILE A 190 35.87 -4.30 13.19
N HIS A 191 35.74 -3.06 12.73
CA HIS A 191 35.21 -1.95 13.54
C HIS A 191 33.77 -2.25 14.00
N GLY A 192 33.50 -2.17 15.30
CA GLY A 192 32.20 -2.49 15.88
C GLY A 192 31.90 -3.99 16.01
N THR A 193 32.89 -4.87 15.82
CA THR A 193 32.74 -6.32 15.95
C THR A 193 33.53 -6.87 17.15
N GLU A 194 33.29 -8.13 17.52
CA GLU A 194 34.09 -8.86 18.53
C GLU A 194 35.47 -9.30 18.01
N ILE A 195 35.80 -9.07 16.73
CA ILE A 195 37.06 -9.49 16.12
C ILE A 195 38.18 -8.52 16.56
N ALA A 196 39.23 -9.07 17.18
CA ALA A 196 40.33 -8.27 17.73
C ALA A 196 41.15 -7.56 16.63
N ASP A 197 41.62 -6.35 16.94
CA ASP A 197 42.56 -5.58 16.09
C ASP A 197 43.83 -6.39 15.82
N TYR A 198 44.29 -6.40 14.56
CA TYR A 198 45.38 -7.26 14.06
C TYR A 198 45.10 -8.77 14.08
N SER A 199 43.83 -9.17 13.97
CA SER A 199 43.47 -10.57 13.63
C SER A 199 43.95 -10.98 12.24
N LEU A 200 44.31 -12.26 12.07
CA LEU A 200 44.86 -12.79 10.83
C LEU A 200 43.74 -13.30 9.90
N GLN A 201 43.50 -12.63 8.78
CA GLN A 201 42.56 -13.05 7.74
C GLN A 201 43.30 -13.73 6.58
N THR A 202 42.86 -14.93 6.19
CA THR A 202 43.47 -15.68 5.09
C THR A 202 42.60 -15.60 3.84
N HIS A 203 43.14 -15.03 2.76
CA HIS A 203 42.47 -14.92 1.48
C HIS A 203 43.05 -15.91 0.47
N VAL A 204 42.21 -16.59 -0.32
CA VAL A 204 42.66 -17.29 -1.53
C VAL A 204 42.66 -16.28 -2.68
N VAL A 205 43.79 -16.06 -3.32
CA VAL A 205 43.95 -14.95 -4.29
C VAL A 205 43.58 -15.36 -5.71
N ASN A 206 43.67 -16.65 -6.06
CA ASN A 206 43.31 -17.17 -7.38
C ASN A 206 42.58 -18.51 -7.29
N ASN A 207 41.45 -18.62 -7.99
CA ASN A 207 40.56 -19.78 -7.95
C ASN A 207 40.93 -20.85 -9.00
N GLN A 208 41.97 -20.62 -9.80
CA GLN A 208 42.56 -21.55 -10.76
C GLN A 208 44.08 -21.51 -10.62
N PHE A 209 44.75 -22.67 -10.73
CA PHE A 209 46.21 -22.77 -10.60
C PHE A 209 46.96 -21.84 -11.57
N PHE A 210 47.75 -20.92 -11.02
CA PHE A 210 48.59 -19.99 -11.77
C PHE A 210 49.97 -20.61 -12.03
N ALA A 211 50.47 -20.54 -13.26
CA ALA A 211 51.79 -21.09 -13.59
C ALA A 211 52.90 -20.11 -13.21
N ILE A 212 53.85 -20.56 -12.37
CA ILE A 212 55.02 -19.79 -11.92
C ILE A 212 56.32 -20.53 -12.25
N ASN A 213 57.38 -19.78 -12.53
CA ASN A 213 58.68 -20.28 -12.95
C ASN A 213 59.82 -19.77 -12.08
N THR A 214 60.87 -20.58 -11.95
CA THR A 214 62.11 -20.19 -11.27
C THR A 214 62.66 -18.89 -11.87
N GLY A 215 62.69 -17.82 -11.07
CA GLY A 215 63.12 -16.48 -11.50
C GLY A 215 61.99 -15.49 -11.80
N ASP A 216 60.72 -15.88 -11.72
CA ASP A 216 59.59 -14.95 -11.86
C ASP A 216 59.52 -13.96 -10.68
N GLU A 217 59.12 -12.71 -10.95
CA GLU A 217 58.99 -11.66 -9.94
C GLU A 217 57.58 -11.64 -9.34
N ILE A 218 57.43 -12.03 -8.08
CA ILE A 218 56.17 -11.93 -7.33
C ILE A 218 56.12 -10.55 -6.67
N GLN A 219 54.99 -9.87 -6.81
CA GLN A 219 54.71 -8.57 -6.21
C GLN A 219 53.40 -8.62 -5.43
N VAL A 220 53.39 -8.05 -4.22
CA VAL A 220 52.17 -7.82 -3.42
C VAL A 220 51.99 -6.31 -3.28
N GLU A 221 50.99 -5.75 -3.93
CA GLU A 221 50.54 -4.36 -3.74
C GLU A 221 49.50 -4.29 -2.61
N PHE A 222 49.45 -3.17 -1.89
CA PHE A 222 48.46 -2.91 -0.85
C PHE A 222 48.09 -1.43 -0.73
N THR A 223 46.87 -1.13 -0.27
CA THR A 223 46.38 0.23 0.01
C THR A 223 46.40 0.57 1.51
N ASN A 224 46.65 1.84 1.82
CA ASN A 224 46.20 2.42 3.09
C ASN A 224 44.69 2.72 2.96
N ALA A 225 43.89 2.47 3.99
CA ALA A 225 42.44 2.74 3.96
C ALA A 225 41.96 3.40 5.26
N THR A 226 40.88 4.17 5.20
CA THR A 226 40.17 4.64 6.40
C THR A 226 38.69 4.33 6.27
N ASN A 227 38.09 3.78 7.33
CA ASN A 227 36.64 3.60 7.40
C ASN A 227 35.91 4.84 7.92
N GLY A 228 36.65 5.87 8.37
CA GLY A 228 36.11 7.11 8.93
C GLY A 228 35.65 6.99 10.40
N LEU A 229 35.48 5.77 10.93
CA LEU A 229 34.82 5.50 12.21
C LEU A 229 35.77 5.61 13.42
N VAL A 230 37.06 5.31 13.25
CA VAL A 230 38.08 5.54 14.29
C VAL A 230 38.59 6.97 14.19
N VAL A 231 38.34 7.79 15.22
CA VAL A 231 38.72 9.21 15.23
C VAL A 231 40.04 9.44 15.97
N GLU A 232 41.02 10.02 15.27
CA GLU A 232 42.28 10.53 15.83
C GLU A 232 42.34 12.07 15.71
N GLY A 233 41.83 12.77 16.73
CA GLY A 233 41.89 14.23 16.81
C GLY A 233 40.86 14.91 15.90
N GLU A 234 41.33 15.71 14.95
CA GLU A 234 40.49 16.37 13.91
C GLU A 234 40.42 15.54 12.61
N THR A 235 40.85 14.28 12.65
CA THR A 235 40.99 13.35 11.51
C THR A 235 40.57 11.93 11.88
N SER A 236 40.31 11.08 10.90
CA SER A 236 40.12 9.64 11.12
C SER A 236 41.46 8.89 11.02
N ALA A 237 41.60 7.81 11.78
CA ALA A 237 42.75 6.89 11.69
C ALA A 237 42.76 6.15 10.33
N THR A 238 43.90 5.56 9.97
CA THR A 238 44.12 4.96 8.65
C THR A 238 44.96 3.68 8.77
N SER A 239 44.38 2.57 8.31
CA SER A 239 45.04 1.26 8.22
C SER A 239 46.18 1.27 7.20
N ARG A 240 47.09 0.29 7.33
CA ARG A 240 48.44 0.36 6.73
C ARG A 240 48.73 -0.79 5.77
N GLY A 241 47.70 -1.53 5.36
CA GLY A 241 47.83 -2.71 4.50
C GLY A 241 48.77 -3.77 5.06
N ARG A 242 48.67 -4.04 6.37
CA ARG A 242 49.55 -5.03 7.02
C ARG A 242 49.20 -6.45 6.57
N TRP A 243 50.18 -7.20 6.13
CA TRP A 243 50.07 -8.63 5.84
C TRP A 243 51.22 -9.44 6.45
N HIS A 244 51.03 -10.75 6.54
CA HIS A 244 51.88 -11.68 7.28
C HIS A 244 52.67 -12.63 6.37
N SER A 245 52.02 -13.25 5.38
CA SER A 245 52.67 -14.17 4.44
C SER A 245 51.85 -14.41 3.17
N LEU A 246 52.50 -14.97 2.15
CA LEU A 246 51.90 -15.40 0.88
C LEU A 246 52.29 -16.85 0.59
N GLU A 247 51.39 -17.80 0.83
CA GLU A 247 51.62 -19.22 0.54
C GLU A 247 51.46 -19.53 -0.95
N LEU A 248 52.40 -20.29 -1.52
CA LEU A 248 52.30 -20.91 -2.85
C LEU A 248 52.07 -22.41 -2.68
N CYS A 249 50.82 -22.85 -2.85
CA CYS A 249 50.42 -24.24 -2.67
C CYS A 249 50.49 -25.06 -3.95
N THR A 250 51.19 -26.19 -3.90
CA THR A 250 51.32 -27.16 -5.00
C THR A 250 50.63 -28.49 -4.68
N ASN A 251 50.16 -29.21 -5.70
CA ASN A 251 49.58 -30.53 -5.52
C ASN A 251 50.68 -31.61 -5.39
N GLY A 252 50.60 -32.39 -4.31
CA GLY A 252 51.05 -33.79 -4.33
C GLY A 252 50.10 -34.66 -5.18
N ASP A 253 50.55 -35.87 -5.52
CA ASP A 253 49.79 -36.82 -6.34
C ASP A 253 48.43 -37.21 -5.70
N PRO A 254 47.44 -37.63 -6.50
CA PRO A 254 46.04 -37.30 -6.26
C PRO A 254 45.44 -37.95 -5.02
N VAL A 255 44.98 -37.09 -4.10
CA VAL A 255 43.87 -37.40 -3.19
C VAL A 255 42.69 -37.89 -4.03
N VAL A 256 42.21 -39.10 -3.74
CA VAL A 256 40.87 -39.51 -4.17
C VAL A 256 39.91 -38.56 -3.49
N LEU A 257 39.23 -37.72 -4.27
CA LEU A 257 38.26 -36.76 -3.75
C LEU A 257 37.07 -37.51 -3.13
N GLU A 258 37.18 -37.81 -1.83
CA GLU A 258 36.03 -37.60 -0.96
C GLU A 258 35.61 -36.12 -1.12
N PRO A 259 34.30 -35.83 -1.17
CA PRO A 259 33.83 -34.55 -1.67
C PRO A 259 34.41 -33.40 -0.87
N VAL A 260 35.03 -32.45 -1.58
CA VAL A 260 35.33 -31.14 -1.01
C VAL A 260 33.99 -30.52 -0.64
N GLU A 261 33.72 -30.38 0.65
CA GLU A 261 32.58 -29.61 1.16
C GLU A 261 32.58 -28.25 0.43
N PRO A 262 31.52 -27.92 -0.33
CA PRO A 262 31.47 -26.67 -1.06
C PRO A 262 31.54 -25.51 -0.06
N ALA A 263 32.05 -24.35 -0.50
CA ALA A 263 32.01 -23.13 0.31
C ALA A 263 30.57 -22.94 0.82
N THR A 264 30.39 -23.02 2.14
CA THR A 264 29.10 -23.32 2.74
C THR A 264 28.23 -22.07 2.73
N GLY A 265 27.48 -21.87 1.65
CA GLY A 265 26.56 -20.75 1.53
C GLY A 265 25.57 -20.72 2.69
N SER A 266 25.32 -19.53 3.23
CA SER A 266 24.33 -19.31 4.30
C SER A 266 23.00 -18.92 3.68
N CYS A 267 21.90 -19.20 4.38
CA CYS A 267 20.60 -18.60 4.11
C CYS A 267 19.99 -18.15 5.44
N GLU A 268 19.54 -16.90 5.50
CA GLU A 268 18.96 -16.29 6.70
C GLU A 268 17.63 -15.61 6.38
N ILE A 269 16.75 -15.58 7.38
CA ILE A 269 15.45 -14.93 7.30
C ILE A 269 15.58 -13.54 7.95
N SER A 270 15.12 -12.51 7.26
CA SER A 270 15.12 -11.12 7.73
C SER A 270 13.82 -10.39 7.34
N GLY A 271 13.70 -9.12 7.76
CA GLY A 271 12.46 -8.36 7.66
C GLY A 271 11.50 -8.61 8.83
N ASP A 272 10.33 -7.96 8.77
CA ASP A 272 9.31 -8.02 9.81
C ASP A 272 8.48 -9.31 9.69
N LEU A 273 8.52 -10.16 10.72
CA LEU A 273 7.97 -11.53 10.68
C LEU A 273 6.46 -11.58 11.00
N HIS A 274 5.68 -10.87 10.18
CA HIS A 274 4.23 -10.67 10.33
C HIS A 274 3.42 -11.17 9.12
N THR A 275 2.16 -11.56 9.35
CA THR A 275 1.22 -11.89 8.27
C THR A 275 1.02 -10.73 7.31
N TYR A 276 1.11 -11.02 6.00
CA TYR A 276 1.06 -10.05 4.90
C TYR A 276 2.20 -9.03 4.83
N ASP A 277 3.31 -9.24 5.55
CA ASP A 277 4.50 -8.38 5.43
C ASP A 277 5.58 -8.97 4.51
N ARG A 278 6.60 -8.16 4.16
CA ARG A 278 7.74 -8.59 3.33
C ARG A 278 8.79 -9.31 4.18
N VAL A 279 8.69 -10.63 4.23
CA VAL A 279 9.74 -11.50 4.80
C VAL A 279 10.78 -11.78 3.71
N GLU A 280 12.06 -11.59 4.02
CA GLU A 280 13.15 -11.86 3.08
C GLU A 280 13.87 -13.15 3.45
N LEU A 281 14.12 -14.03 2.47
CA LEU A 281 15.21 -15.00 2.57
C LEU A 281 16.41 -14.46 1.80
N LEU A 282 17.52 -14.21 2.50
CA LEU A 282 18.81 -13.80 1.92
C LEU A 282 19.73 -15.02 1.93
N CYS A 283 20.32 -15.36 0.78
CA CYS A 283 21.21 -16.51 0.61
C CYS A 283 22.55 -16.07 -0.02
N ASN A 284 23.64 -16.25 0.71
CA ASN A 284 24.99 -15.82 0.33
C ASN A 284 25.85 -17.04 -0.07
N GLY A 285 26.85 -16.87 -0.93
CA GLY A 285 27.73 -17.94 -1.40
C GLY A 285 27.63 -18.27 -2.89
N LEU A 286 27.15 -17.35 -3.72
CA LEU A 286 27.37 -17.37 -5.18
C LEU A 286 27.54 -15.94 -5.72
N ALA A 287 28.79 -15.53 -5.91
CA ALA A 287 29.14 -14.23 -6.47
C ALA A 287 28.65 -14.07 -7.92
N ALA A 288 28.05 -12.92 -8.22
CA ALA A 288 27.54 -12.52 -9.53
C ALA A 288 27.55 -10.98 -9.68
N ALA A 289 27.21 -10.48 -10.86
CA ALA A 289 27.14 -9.05 -11.16
C ALA A 289 26.01 -8.75 -12.14
N GLU A 290 25.38 -7.58 -12.04
CA GLU A 290 24.27 -7.20 -12.92
C GLU A 290 24.70 -6.93 -14.37
N SER A 291 25.98 -6.59 -14.57
CA SER A 291 26.59 -6.42 -15.89
C SER A 291 26.73 -7.72 -16.68
N GLU A 292 26.67 -8.89 -16.01
CA GLU A 292 26.79 -10.20 -16.62
C GLU A 292 25.40 -10.82 -16.88
N ALA A 293 25.00 -10.95 -18.15
CA ALA A 293 23.71 -11.54 -18.53
C ALA A 293 23.50 -12.97 -17.98
N ALA A 294 24.60 -13.72 -17.75
CA ALA A 294 24.55 -15.05 -17.14
C ALA A 294 23.94 -15.05 -15.73
N THR A 295 24.07 -13.95 -14.98
CA THR A 295 23.42 -13.75 -13.67
C THR A 295 21.91 -13.98 -13.74
N PHE A 296 21.27 -13.51 -14.82
CA PHE A 296 19.82 -13.59 -14.98
C PHE A 296 19.38 -14.72 -15.91
N THR A 297 20.18 -15.15 -16.89
CA THR A 297 19.80 -16.26 -17.79
C THR A 297 20.07 -17.63 -17.18
N ASP A 298 21.25 -17.80 -16.59
CA ASP A 298 21.87 -19.13 -16.36
C ASP A 298 21.76 -19.61 -14.91
N TYR A 299 20.98 -18.89 -14.11
CA TYR A 299 20.68 -19.19 -12.72
C TYR A 299 19.17 -19.14 -12.46
N ARG A 300 18.65 -20.13 -11.74
CA ARG A 300 17.26 -20.14 -11.26
C ARG A 300 17.24 -20.41 -9.76
N PHE A 301 17.10 -19.33 -9.00
CA PHE A 301 16.86 -19.35 -7.55
C PHE A 301 15.34 -19.35 -7.30
N ASN A 302 14.80 -20.44 -6.77
CA ASN A 302 13.42 -20.55 -6.29
C ASN A 302 13.44 -21.00 -4.83
N VAL A 303 12.48 -20.56 -4.03
CA VAL A 303 12.32 -20.97 -2.63
C VAL A 303 10.93 -21.53 -2.41
N THR A 304 10.82 -22.76 -1.90
CA THR A 304 9.56 -23.30 -1.41
C THR A 304 9.40 -22.95 0.06
N PHE A 305 8.43 -22.11 0.38
CA PHE A 305 7.98 -21.85 1.75
C PHE A 305 6.81 -22.78 2.08
N SER A 306 6.77 -23.39 3.26
CA SER A 306 5.74 -24.39 3.59
C SER A 306 5.33 -24.43 5.06
N LYS A 307 4.08 -24.86 5.29
CA LYS A 307 3.43 -24.95 6.61
C LYS A 307 2.39 -26.06 6.61
N GLY A 308 2.74 -27.22 7.17
CA GLY A 308 1.88 -28.40 7.15
C GLY A 308 1.68 -28.94 5.72
N GLU A 309 0.48 -28.76 5.16
CA GLU A 309 0.15 -29.09 3.76
C GLU A 309 0.22 -27.86 2.83
N GLU A 310 0.34 -26.65 3.37
CA GLU A 310 0.49 -25.40 2.61
C GLU A 310 1.92 -25.27 2.06
N SER A 311 2.07 -24.89 0.79
CA SER A 311 3.36 -24.83 0.09
C SER A 311 3.32 -23.80 -1.04
N ILE A 312 4.12 -22.73 -0.92
CA ILE A 312 4.20 -21.60 -1.85
C ILE A 312 5.60 -21.57 -2.47
N VAL A 313 5.70 -21.51 -3.80
CA VAL A 313 6.99 -21.50 -4.52
C VAL A 313 7.28 -20.09 -5.01
N VAL A 314 8.16 -19.37 -4.31
CA VAL A 314 8.56 -18.00 -4.63
C VAL A 314 9.72 -18.03 -5.63
N PRO A 315 9.64 -17.32 -6.78
CA PRO A 315 10.81 -17.04 -7.60
C PRO A 315 11.66 -15.98 -6.90
N GLY A 316 12.95 -16.23 -6.74
CA GLY A 316 13.92 -15.25 -6.25
C GLY A 316 14.80 -14.67 -7.37
N HIS A 317 15.58 -13.66 -7.01
CA HIS A 317 16.42 -12.83 -7.87
C HIS A 317 17.83 -12.61 -7.28
N PHE A 318 18.74 -12.05 -8.09
CA PHE A 318 20.05 -11.56 -7.63
C PHE A 318 19.88 -10.18 -6.96
N ALA A 319 20.55 -9.99 -5.82
CA ALA A 319 20.38 -8.84 -4.94
C ALA A 319 21.70 -8.13 -4.55
N ALA A 320 22.82 -8.44 -5.22
CA ALA A 320 24.14 -7.87 -4.95
C ALA A 320 24.58 -8.00 -3.47
N ASP A 321 24.52 -6.91 -2.70
CA ASP A 321 24.85 -6.82 -1.27
C ASP A 321 23.60 -6.79 -0.35
N ALA A 322 22.41 -7.04 -0.91
CA ALA A 322 21.08 -6.88 -0.33
C ALA A 322 20.69 -5.45 0.12
N GLN A 323 21.54 -4.45 -0.09
CA GLN A 323 21.33 -3.04 0.25
C GLN A 323 21.49 -2.12 -0.98
N ALA A 324 21.44 -2.68 -2.18
CA ALA A 324 21.74 -2.05 -3.47
C ALA A 324 21.04 -0.69 -3.68
N ALA A 325 19.85 -0.48 -3.13
CA ALA A 325 19.16 0.80 -3.17
C ALA A 325 19.93 1.96 -2.50
N ASP A 326 20.66 1.70 -1.42
CA ASP A 326 21.49 2.70 -0.73
C ASP A 326 22.94 2.69 -1.20
N SER A 327 23.51 1.51 -1.47
CA SER A 327 24.92 1.34 -1.82
C SER A 327 25.23 1.57 -3.30
N GLY A 328 24.25 1.38 -4.20
CA GLY A 328 24.47 1.32 -5.64
C GLY A 328 25.25 0.08 -6.09
N ALA A 329 25.16 -1.04 -5.34
CA ALA A 329 25.94 -2.24 -5.62
C ALA A 329 25.51 -2.97 -6.90
N GLU A 330 26.38 -2.94 -7.92
CA GLU A 330 26.25 -3.68 -9.18
C GLU A 330 26.71 -5.16 -9.06
N GLU A 331 27.46 -5.52 -8.02
CA GLU A 331 28.01 -6.86 -7.80
C GLU A 331 27.98 -7.29 -6.33
N GLY A 332 28.01 -8.61 -6.08
CA GLY A 332 27.93 -9.21 -4.75
C GLY A 332 27.61 -10.69 -4.82
N ASP A 333 27.30 -11.34 -3.70
CA ASP A 333 27.00 -12.78 -3.65
C ASP A 333 25.64 -13.14 -3.03
N THR A 334 24.79 -12.16 -2.76
CA THR A 334 23.45 -12.36 -2.18
C THR A 334 22.37 -12.62 -3.23
N TRP A 335 21.57 -13.65 -2.96
CA TRP A 335 20.37 -14.04 -3.70
C TRP A 335 19.16 -13.95 -2.77
N ARG A 336 18.07 -13.34 -3.24
CA ARG A 336 16.94 -12.90 -2.42
C ARG A 336 15.63 -13.49 -2.91
N ALA A 337 14.74 -13.83 -1.99
CA ALA A 337 13.34 -14.15 -2.27
C ALA A 337 12.44 -13.43 -1.26
N TYR A 338 11.45 -12.68 -1.77
CA TYR A 338 10.44 -12.01 -0.94
C TYR A 338 9.20 -12.88 -0.75
N PHE A 339 8.88 -13.18 0.49
CA PHE A 339 7.74 -13.99 0.90
C PHE A 339 6.73 -13.15 1.67
N MET A 340 5.47 -13.16 1.20
CA MET A 340 4.33 -12.62 1.93
C MET A 340 3.60 -13.79 2.63
N PRO A 341 3.79 -14.02 3.94
CA PRO A 341 3.17 -15.15 4.62
C PRO A 341 1.67 -14.92 4.83
N PRO A 342 0.79 -15.79 4.31
CA PRO A 342 -0.66 -15.59 4.37
C PRO A 342 -1.29 -15.91 5.73
N SER A 343 -0.57 -16.56 6.65
CA SER A 343 -1.09 -16.94 7.99
C SER A 343 0.01 -17.20 9.05
N ALA A 344 -0.22 -16.78 10.30
CA ALA A 344 0.78 -16.90 11.38
C ALA A 344 1.03 -18.35 11.83
N GLY A 345 2.24 -18.63 12.31
CA GLY A 345 2.71 -19.94 12.76
C GLY A 345 4.16 -20.23 12.35
N GLU A 346 4.63 -21.44 12.63
CA GLU A 346 5.92 -21.94 12.16
C GLU A 346 5.86 -22.24 10.65
N TRP A 347 6.79 -21.66 9.89
CA TRP A 347 6.99 -21.87 8.46
C TRP A 347 8.40 -22.46 8.23
N GLY A 348 8.49 -23.39 7.28
CA GLY A 348 9.77 -23.86 6.74
C GLY A 348 10.10 -23.16 5.42
N TYR A 349 11.38 -23.12 5.06
CA TYR A 349 11.85 -22.81 3.70
C TYR A 349 12.73 -23.95 3.16
N ASN A 350 12.77 -24.10 1.84
CA ASN A 350 13.68 -24.99 1.11
C ASN A 350 14.09 -24.37 -0.23
N VAL A 351 15.40 -24.21 -0.44
CA VAL A 351 16.00 -23.58 -1.63
C VAL A 351 16.17 -24.58 -2.77
N SER A 352 15.69 -24.22 -3.96
CA SER A 352 15.99 -24.88 -5.23
C SER A 352 16.79 -23.91 -6.09
N PHE A 353 18.11 -24.07 -6.10
CA PHE A 353 19.04 -23.23 -6.83
C PHE A 353 19.70 -24.05 -7.94
N ARG A 354 19.23 -23.85 -9.18
CA ARG A 354 19.76 -24.53 -10.37
C ARG A 354 20.61 -23.58 -11.23
N SER A 355 21.63 -24.12 -11.89
CA SER A 355 22.42 -23.42 -12.90
C SER A 355 22.43 -24.14 -14.25
N GLY A 356 22.61 -23.38 -15.33
CA GLY A 356 22.75 -23.85 -16.71
C GLY A 356 22.09 -22.92 -17.74
N ASN A 357 22.57 -22.97 -18.99
CA ASN A 357 22.13 -22.14 -20.12
C ASN A 357 20.61 -21.86 -20.15
N ASN A 358 20.21 -20.59 -19.95
CA ASN A 358 18.82 -20.10 -19.99
C ASN A 358 17.85 -20.76 -19.00
N ILE A 359 18.33 -21.30 -17.87
CA ILE A 359 17.50 -22.03 -16.90
C ILE A 359 16.51 -21.16 -16.11
N ALA A 360 16.76 -19.87 -15.95
CA ALA A 360 15.95 -18.97 -15.11
C ALA A 360 14.43 -19.06 -15.41
N VAL A 361 14.10 -19.19 -16.70
CA VAL A 361 12.72 -19.23 -17.22
C VAL A 361 12.19 -20.65 -17.48
N SER A 362 12.89 -21.68 -16.99
CA SER A 362 12.47 -23.08 -17.12
C SER A 362 11.45 -23.46 -16.04
N ALA A 363 10.34 -24.08 -16.44
CA ALA A 363 9.34 -24.64 -15.52
C ALA A 363 9.78 -25.99 -14.91
N GLU A 364 10.79 -26.66 -15.49
CA GLU A 364 11.22 -27.99 -15.06
C GLU A 364 12.02 -27.91 -13.74
N ALA A 365 11.40 -28.31 -12.62
CA ALA A 365 11.93 -28.14 -11.26
C ALA A 365 13.35 -28.74 -11.06
N ASN A 366 13.70 -29.79 -11.80
CA ASN A 366 15.00 -30.48 -11.74
C ASN A 366 15.84 -30.34 -13.03
N ALA A 367 15.61 -29.28 -13.82
CA ALA A 367 16.53 -28.90 -14.88
C ALA A 367 17.90 -28.43 -14.33
N GLY A 368 18.92 -28.46 -15.19
CA GLY A 368 20.25 -27.93 -14.90
C GLY A 368 21.06 -28.73 -13.89
N THR A 369 21.98 -28.04 -13.22
CA THR A 369 22.84 -28.57 -12.16
C THR A 369 22.50 -27.88 -10.84
N PRO A 370 22.48 -28.57 -9.69
CA PRO A 370 22.41 -27.91 -8.37
C PRO A 370 23.59 -26.95 -8.15
N VAL A 371 23.33 -25.73 -7.65
CA VAL A 371 24.36 -24.83 -7.16
C VAL A 371 24.79 -25.31 -5.77
N ALA A 372 25.92 -26.04 -5.71
CA ALA A 372 26.29 -26.85 -4.54
C ALA A 372 26.48 -26.08 -3.23
N SER A 373 26.71 -24.76 -3.25
CA SER A 373 26.79 -23.93 -2.04
C SER A 373 25.42 -23.64 -1.41
N LEU A 374 24.33 -23.68 -2.19
CA LEU A 374 23.01 -23.13 -1.80
C LEU A 374 21.78 -24.02 -2.12
N ASP A 375 21.87 -24.97 -3.04
CA ASP A 375 20.76 -25.88 -3.35
C ASP A 375 20.45 -26.82 -2.16
N GLY A 376 19.17 -26.97 -1.83
CA GLY A 376 18.72 -27.77 -0.68
C GLY A 376 18.98 -27.12 0.68
N LYS A 377 19.37 -25.83 0.75
CA LYS A 377 19.39 -25.08 2.01
C LYS A 377 17.96 -24.96 2.54
N GLN A 378 17.77 -25.27 3.81
CA GLN A 378 16.47 -25.31 4.47
C GLN A 378 16.56 -24.85 5.91
N GLY A 379 15.49 -24.27 6.42
CA GLY A 379 15.37 -23.77 7.79
C GLY A 379 13.92 -23.54 8.18
N THR A 380 13.70 -23.07 9.41
CA THR A 380 12.37 -22.74 9.95
C THR A 380 12.38 -21.39 10.66
N PHE A 381 11.26 -20.69 10.59
CA PHE A 381 11.02 -19.38 11.19
C PHE A 381 9.57 -19.29 11.67
N THR A 382 9.26 -18.36 12.57
CA THR A 382 7.89 -18.15 13.08
C THR A 382 7.35 -16.81 12.59
N ILE A 383 6.17 -16.86 11.98
CA ILE A 383 5.38 -15.67 11.62
C ILE A 383 4.33 -15.42 12.70
N THR A 384 4.15 -14.15 13.06
CA THR A 384 3.11 -13.68 13.98
C THR A 384 2.03 -12.90 13.23
N GLU A 385 0.92 -12.53 13.87
CA GLU A 385 -0.13 -11.76 13.20
C GLU A 385 0.23 -10.27 13.13
N GLY A 386 0.18 -9.69 11.92
CA GLY A 386 0.50 -8.29 11.69
C GLY A 386 -0.53 -7.32 12.26
N SER A 387 -0.06 -6.33 13.01
CA SER A 387 -0.85 -5.31 13.70
C SER A 387 -1.04 -4.01 12.89
N PHE A 388 -1.08 -4.10 11.56
CA PHE A 388 -1.23 -2.95 10.67
C PHE A 388 -2.63 -2.31 10.79
N THR A 389 -2.69 -1.00 10.58
CA THR A 389 -3.92 -0.21 10.61
C THR A 389 -4.14 0.50 9.28
N ALA A 390 -5.40 0.81 8.93
CA ALA A 390 -5.70 1.63 7.76
C ALA A 390 -4.94 2.98 7.81
N PRO A 391 -4.44 3.50 6.67
CA PRO A 391 -4.76 3.09 5.30
C PRO A 391 -4.02 1.86 4.77
N ASP A 392 -3.01 1.32 5.47
CA ASP A 392 -2.12 0.24 5.02
C ASP A 392 -2.88 -0.98 4.46
N MET A 393 -2.52 -1.42 3.25
CA MET A 393 -3.13 -2.57 2.58
C MET A 393 -2.88 -3.90 3.34
N ARG A 394 -1.72 -4.05 4.00
CA ARG A 394 -1.38 -5.23 4.82
C ARG A 394 -2.37 -5.44 5.98
N ALA A 395 -3.05 -4.37 6.43
CA ALA A 395 -4.11 -4.46 7.44
C ALA A 395 -5.33 -5.29 6.98
N ARG A 396 -5.52 -5.43 5.65
CA ARG A 396 -6.66 -6.10 5.00
C ARG A 396 -6.25 -7.40 4.29
N GLY A 397 -4.95 -7.62 4.10
CA GLY A 397 -4.36 -8.83 3.51
C GLY A 397 -4.32 -8.81 1.98
N LEU A 398 -4.28 -9.99 1.36
CA LEU A 398 -4.15 -10.14 -0.10
C LEU A 398 -5.44 -9.73 -0.83
N LEU A 399 -5.31 -8.81 -1.78
CA LEU A 399 -6.34 -8.38 -2.72
C LEU A 399 -6.40 -9.36 -3.91
N GLN A 400 -7.48 -10.12 -3.99
CA GLN A 400 -7.60 -11.28 -4.88
C GLN A 400 -8.87 -11.24 -5.73
N HIS A 401 -8.81 -11.81 -6.94
CA HIS A 401 -10.00 -12.10 -7.75
C HIS A 401 -10.46 -13.54 -7.49
N LYS A 402 -11.61 -13.71 -6.84
CA LYS A 402 -12.17 -15.05 -6.56
C LYS A 402 -13.05 -15.52 -7.72
N GLN A 403 -12.96 -16.81 -8.06
CA GLN A 403 -13.73 -17.38 -9.17
C GLN A 403 -15.25 -17.18 -8.98
N GLY A 404 -15.90 -16.53 -9.94
CA GLY A 404 -17.34 -16.25 -9.92
C GLY A 404 -17.71 -14.90 -9.31
N GLU A 405 -16.74 -14.14 -8.80
CA GLU A 405 -16.91 -12.74 -8.41
C GLU A 405 -16.61 -11.80 -9.60
N ARG A 406 -16.96 -10.51 -9.48
CA ARG A 406 -16.69 -9.47 -10.50
C ARG A 406 -15.81 -8.31 -10.00
N TYR A 407 -15.26 -8.46 -8.80
CA TYR A 407 -14.41 -7.47 -8.16
C TYR A 407 -13.20 -8.16 -7.53
N LEU A 408 -12.20 -7.35 -7.19
CA LEU A 408 -11.17 -7.76 -6.25
C LEU A 408 -11.69 -7.56 -4.82
N ARG A 409 -11.45 -8.52 -3.93
CA ARG A 409 -11.69 -8.37 -2.49
C ARG A 409 -10.46 -8.73 -1.66
N PHE A 410 -10.38 -8.17 -0.46
CA PHE A 410 -9.30 -8.41 0.49
C PHE A 410 -9.49 -9.73 1.26
N SER A 411 -8.39 -10.43 1.58
CA SER A 411 -8.43 -11.77 2.20
C SER A 411 -8.92 -11.78 3.65
N LYS A 412 -8.58 -10.75 4.43
CA LYS A 412 -8.80 -10.70 5.89
C LYS A 412 -10.17 -10.14 6.25
N ASP A 413 -10.61 -9.07 5.58
CA ASP A 413 -11.90 -8.39 5.83
C ASP A 413 -13.02 -8.76 4.82
N ASN A 414 -12.69 -9.45 3.73
CA ASN A 414 -13.58 -9.78 2.60
C ASN A 414 -14.27 -8.57 1.92
N THR A 415 -13.81 -7.34 2.15
CA THR A 415 -14.37 -6.14 1.51
C THR A 415 -13.83 -5.96 0.09
N VAL A 416 -14.71 -5.50 -0.80
CA VAL A 416 -14.43 -5.15 -2.20
C VAL A 416 -13.55 -3.92 -2.27
N PHE A 417 -12.59 -3.94 -3.19
CA PHE A 417 -11.83 -2.77 -3.59
C PHE A 417 -12.46 -2.06 -4.80
N ILE A 418 -12.51 -0.73 -4.74
CA ILE A 418 -12.92 0.14 -5.84
C ILE A 418 -11.78 1.12 -6.11
N GLN A 419 -11.24 1.12 -7.33
CA GLN A 419 -10.16 2.05 -7.72
C GLN A 419 -10.70 3.48 -7.85
N ALA A 420 -9.88 4.42 -7.38
CA ALA A 420 -9.98 5.85 -7.54
C ALA A 420 -8.53 6.38 -7.65
N GLY A 421 -7.91 6.17 -8.80
CA GLY A 421 -6.48 6.31 -9.00
C GLY A 421 -6.03 7.51 -9.85
N LEU A 422 -4.72 7.58 -10.08
CA LEU A 422 -4.12 8.35 -11.16
C LEU A 422 -3.61 7.40 -12.26
N ASP A 423 -3.78 7.85 -13.49
CA ASP A 423 -3.28 7.20 -14.70
C ASP A 423 -2.01 7.93 -15.18
N SER A 424 -2.00 9.27 -15.16
CA SER A 424 -0.82 10.09 -15.49
C SER A 424 -0.19 10.78 -14.26
N PRO A 425 1.15 10.92 -14.16
CA PRO A 425 2.17 10.51 -15.14
C PRO A 425 2.35 8.98 -15.18
N GLU A 426 2.11 8.38 -16.35
CA GLU A 426 2.23 6.94 -16.57
C GLU A 426 3.69 6.47 -16.36
N ASN A 427 4.63 7.33 -16.74
CA ASN A 427 6.07 7.21 -16.58
C ASN A 427 6.55 7.76 -15.23
N ILE A 428 5.76 7.68 -14.16
CA ILE A 428 6.15 8.08 -12.78
C ILE A 428 7.48 7.46 -12.31
N PHE A 429 7.87 6.31 -12.88
CA PHE A 429 9.16 5.66 -12.61
C PHE A 429 10.33 6.11 -13.52
N GLY A 430 10.07 6.99 -14.49
CA GLY A 430 11.04 7.80 -15.22
C GLY A 430 11.60 8.95 -14.35
N TYR A 431 12.05 8.61 -13.14
CA TYR A 431 12.39 9.54 -12.07
C TYR A 431 13.91 9.65 -11.87
N SER A 432 14.42 10.88 -11.80
CA SER A 432 15.85 11.21 -11.76
C SER A 432 16.58 10.77 -10.48
N GLY A 433 15.82 10.57 -9.39
CA GLY A 433 16.35 10.08 -8.12
C GLY A 433 16.59 8.57 -8.08
N PHE A 434 16.13 7.81 -9.08
CA PHE A 434 16.52 6.42 -9.24
C PHE A 434 17.91 6.30 -9.89
N ASP A 435 18.71 5.36 -9.43
CA ASP A 435 20.04 5.12 -10.01
C ASP A 435 19.95 4.59 -11.45
N ASN A 436 20.84 5.12 -12.31
CA ASN A 436 20.94 4.75 -13.73
C ASN A 436 19.60 4.83 -14.51
N THR A 437 18.73 5.79 -14.15
CA THR A 437 17.52 6.15 -14.93
C THR A 437 17.80 7.42 -15.73
N THR A 438 17.57 7.40 -17.06
CA THR A 438 17.80 8.59 -17.91
C THR A 438 16.77 8.69 -19.03
N LYS A 439 16.47 9.91 -19.49
CA LYS A 439 15.55 10.16 -20.62
C LYS A 439 16.28 9.95 -21.95
N TYR A 440 15.83 8.99 -22.74
CA TYR A 440 16.37 8.72 -24.06
C TYR A 440 15.60 9.51 -25.13
N PHE A 441 16.34 10.16 -26.04
CA PHE A 441 15.79 10.93 -27.17
C PHE A 441 16.14 10.26 -28.52
N SER A 442 16.16 8.92 -28.56
CA SER A 442 16.56 8.14 -29.75
C SER A 442 15.42 7.92 -30.74
N ALA A 443 14.20 7.67 -30.25
CA ALA A 443 13.00 7.49 -31.07
C ALA A 443 12.24 8.82 -31.27
N SER A 444 11.31 8.82 -32.23
CA SER A 444 10.43 9.98 -32.52
C SER A 444 9.08 9.94 -31.79
N SER A 445 8.84 8.86 -31.04
CA SER A 445 7.74 8.65 -30.09
C SER A 445 8.02 9.39 -28.78
N CYS A 446 9.23 9.22 -28.22
CA CYS A 446 9.67 9.83 -26.96
C CYS A 446 9.23 11.31 -26.77
N LYS A 447 8.43 11.56 -25.73
CA LYS A 447 7.84 12.84 -25.31
C LYS A 447 8.20 13.10 -23.84
N GLY A 448 7.67 14.19 -23.27
CA GLY A 448 7.83 14.46 -21.83
C GLY A 448 9.24 14.84 -21.35
N ILE A 449 9.51 14.58 -20.08
CA ILE A 449 10.78 14.87 -19.37
C ILE A 449 11.25 13.66 -18.54
N LEU A 450 12.42 13.76 -17.91
CA LEU A 450 12.75 12.95 -16.72
C LEU A 450 12.18 13.69 -15.50
N HIS A 451 11.49 12.99 -14.60
CA HIS A 451 10.81 13.61 -13.45
C HIS A 451 11.77 13.91 -12.29
N ASP A 452 11.61 15.06 -11.64
CA ASP A 452 12.26 15.42 -10.38
C ASP A 452 11.25 15.49 -9.21
N PHE A 453 9.97 15.73 -9.51
CA PHE A 453 8.85 15.92 -8.58
C PHE A 453 9.11 16.95 -7.46
N GLU A 454 10.04 17.89 -7.66
CA GLU A 454 10.46 18.90 -6.67
C GLU A 454 9.30 19.68 -5.99
N PRO A 455 8.17 20.01 -6.65
CA PRO A 455 6.99 20.57 -5.98
C PRO A 455 6.45 19.72 -4.81
N HIS A 456 6.75 18.42 -4.78
CA HIS A 456 6.34 17.48 -3.74
C HIS A 456 7.42 17.18 -2.69
N LEU A 457 8.62 17.77 -2.78
CA LEU A 457 9.67 17.62 -1.75
C LEU A 457 9.16 18.04 -0.35
N SER A 458 8.27 19.04 -0.29
CA SER A 458 7.66 19.54 0.94
C SER A 458 6.57 18.64 1.56
N ASP A 459 6.10 17.62 0.84
CA ASP A 459 5.14 16.63 1.36
C ASP A 459 5.84 15.43 2.03
N TRP A 460 7.17 15.30 1.92
CA TRP A 460 7.98 14.27 2.59
C TRP A 460 8.10 14.55 4.10
N GLN A 461 7.86 13.55 4.93
CA GLN A 461 7.82 13.68 6.39
C GLN A 461 9.00 12.96 7.05
N THR A 462 9.40 13.41 8.24
CA THR A 462 10.49 12.78 9.00
C THR A 462 10.11 11.35 9.39
N GLY A 463 10.83 10.37 8.83
CA GLY A 463 10.57 8.94 9.01
C GLY A 463 10.02 8.24 7.76
N ASP A 464 9.57 9.00 6.75
CA ASP A 464 9.25 8.43 5.44
C ASP A 464 10.54 7.92 4.74
N PRO A 465 10.44 6.90 3.86
CA PRO A 465 11.60 6.31 3.22
C PRO A 465 12.33 7.26 2.28
N THR A 466 13.57 6.88 1.99
CA THR A 466 14.53 7.57 1.14
C THR A 466 15.65 6.57 0.83
N TRP A 467 16.59 6.93 -0.03
CA TRP A 467 17.78 6.12 -0.30
C TRP A 467 19.00 7.00 -0.61
N ASN A 468 20.19 6.40 -0.56
CA ASN A 468 21.47 6.99 -0.98
C ASN A 468 21.62 8.46 -0.55
N ASN A 469 21.66 8.68 0.77
CA ASN A 469 21.88 9.98 1.42
C ASN A 469 20.80 11.07 1.15
N GLY A 470 19.59 10.71 0.74
CA GLY A 470 18.45 11.64 0.65
C GLY A 470 17.71 11.67 -0.69
N LYS A 471 18.03 10.77 -1.63
CA LYS A 471 17.26 10.59 -2.87
C LYS A 471 15.85 10.08 -2.58
N GLY A 472 14.95 10.19 -3.56
CA GLY A 472 13.58 9.66 -3.49
C GLY A 472 12.56 10.53 -2.78
N LYS A 473 12.99 11.51 -1.96
CA LYS A 473 12.10 12.29 -1.10
C LYS A 473 10.94 12.96 -1.85
N SER A 474 11.19 13.53 -3.02
CA SER A 474 10.18 14.20 -3.82
C SER A 474 9.09 13.25 -4.33
N LEU A 475 9.47 12.04 -4.78
CA LEU A 475 8.53 10.99 -5.21
C LEU A 475 7.77 10.38 -4.01
N ILE A 476 8.44 10.17 -2.87
CA ILE A 476 7.80 9.71 -1.64
C ILE A 476 6.83 10.77 -1.08
N GLY A 477 7.17 12.06 -1.18
CA GLY A 477 6.28 13.18 -0.89
C GLY A 477 5.07 13.22 -1.83
N LEU A 478 5.25 12.94 -3.13
CA LEU A 478 4.13 12.83 -4.07
C LEU A 478 3.13 11.72 -3.65
N VAL A 479 3.62 10.56 -3.20
CA VAL A 479 2.76 9.48 -2.65
C VAL A 479 2.00 9.94 -1.39
N ASN A 480 2.63 10.70 -0.48
CA ASN A 480 1.94 11.31 0.66
C ASN A 480 0.82 12.26 0.22
N TYR A 481 1.11 13.16 -0.71
CA TYR A 481 0.15 14.14 -1.22
C TYR A 481 -1.08 13.46 -1.84
N LEU A 482 -0.85 12.48 -2.73
CA LEU A 482 -1.92 11.73 -3.40
C LEU A 482 -2.77 10.93 -2.39
N SER A 483 -2.13 10.24 -1.43
CA SER A 483 -2.81 9.51 -0.35
C SER A 483 -3.65 10.45 0.52
N GLY A 484 -3.12 11.63 0.84
CA GLY A 484 -3.82 12.69 1.58
C GLY A 484 -5.07 13.23 0.87
N ARG A 485 -5.21 13.03 -0.46
CA ARG A 485 -6.43 13.36 -1.23
C ARG A 485 -7.34 12.16 -1.47
N GLY A 486 -7.00 10.99 -0.93
CA GLY A 486 -7.79 9.77 -1.00
C GLY A 486 -7.59 8.95 -2.28
N VAL A 487 -6.56 9.27 -3.08
CA VAL A 487 -6.14 8.45 -4.22
C VAL A 487 -5.67 7.09 -3.71
N ASN A 488 -6.18 6.01 -4.32
CA ASN A 488 -5.98 4.65 -3.82
C ASN A 488 -5.42 3.66 -4.86
N SER A 489 -5.05 4.11 -6.06
CA SER A 489 -4.52 3.26 -7.12
C SER A 489 -3.56 4.09 -7.98
N VAL A 490 -2.47 3.48 -8.44
CA VAL A 490 -1.41 4.15 -9.21
C VAL A 490 -1.05 3.30 -10.42
N TYR A 491 -1.34 3.81 -11.62
CA TYR A 491 -0.85 3.29 -12.90
C TYR A 491 0.67 3.53 -12.99
N ILE A 492 1.43 2.49 -13.31
CA ILE A 492 2.90 2.56 -13.38
C ILE A 492 3.40 1.79 -14.61
N MET A 493 4.02 2.50 -15.55
CA MET A 493 4.73 1.90 -16.66
C MET A 493 6.07 1.31 -16.22
N ALA A 494 6.19 -0.02 -16.25
CA ALA A 494 7.45 -0.71 -15.95
C ALA A 494 8.44 -0.73 -17.14
N ASN A 495 7.97 -0.45 -18.36
CA ASN A 495 8.80 -0.43 -19.56
C ASN A 495 8.27 0.57 -20.61
N THR A 496 8.96 1.71 -20.74
CA THR A 496 8.68 2.78 -21.70
C THR A 496 9.70 2.87 -22.85
N VAL A 497 10.53 1.83 -23.02
CA VAL A 497 11.52 1.75 -24.11
C VAL A 497 10.86 1.99 -25.46
N GLN A 498 11.41 2.87 -26.32
CA GLN A 498 10.83 3.28 -27.62
C GLN A 498 9.41 3.86 -27.59
N GLY A 499 8.78 3.94 -26.43
CA GLY A 499 7.44 4.47 -26.27
C GLY A 499 7.40 5.99 -26.24
N ASP A 500 6.33 6.50 -25.65
CA ASP A 500 6.14 7.90 -25.34
C ASP A 500 6.99 8.31 -24.13
N GLY A 501 7.21 7.42 -23.15
CA GLY A 501 8.06 7.68 -21.98
C GLY A 501 9.56 7.73 -22.28
N CYS A 502 10.14 6.65 -22.80
CA CYS A 502 11.59 6.51 -23.04
C CYS A 502 12.50 6.78 -21.82
N ASP A 503 12.06 6.46 -20.58
CA ASP A 503 12.80 6.72 -19.33
C ASP A 503 12.63 5.62 -18.26
N ALA A 504 11.42 5.11 -18.02
CA ALA A 504 11.18 4.00 -17.10
C ALA A 504 11.56 2.65 -17.74
N HIS A 505 12.56 1.96 -17.18
CA HIS A 505 12.97 0.60 -17.57
C HIS A 505 13.69 -0.14 -16.42
N PRO A 506 13.63 -1.50 -16.37
CA PRO A 506 14.27 -2.29 -15.30
C PRO A 506 15.73 -2.68 -15.60
N TRP A 507 16.24 -2.39 -16.81
CA TRP A 507 17.55 -2.89 -17.28
C TRP A 507 18.73 -1.98 -16.92
N VAL A 508 19.92 -2.57 -16.77
CA VAL A 508 21.21 -1.88 -16.59
C VAL A 508 21.57 -1.04 -17.81
N ASN A 509 21.35 -1.59 -19.00
CA ASN A 509 21.56 -0.92 -20.28
C ASN A 509 20.36 -1.15 -21.18
N TYR A 510 19.36 -0.27 -21.09
CA TYR A 510 18.37 -0.14 -22.16
C TYR A 510 19.08 0.33 -23.45
N ASN A 511 18.85 -0.39 -24.55
CA ASN A 511 19.09 0.08 -25.89
C ASN A 511 17.97 -0.40 -26.85
N ASP A 512 17.93 0.19 -28.04
CA ASP A 512 16.84 0.05 -29.01
C ASP A 512 16.76 -1.32 -29.75
N THR A 513 17.15 -2.44 -29.14
CA THR A 513 17.25 -3.76 -29.80
C THR A 513 16.34 -4.86 -29.30
N GLY A 514 15.80 -4.79 -28.08
CA GLY A 514 14.93 -5.85 -27.53
C GLY A 514 15.68 -7.15 -27.22
N THR A 515 16.96 -7.05 -26.86
CA THR A 515 17.83 -8.19 -26.56
C THR A 515 18.33 -8.22 -25.10
N GLU A 516 17.81 -7.30 -24.28
CA GLU A 516 18.23 -6.99 -22.93
C GLU A 516 18.02 -8.17 -21.96
N LYS A 517 19.03 -8.41 -21.10
CA LYS A 517 19.10 -9.57 -20.18
C LYS A 517 19.74 -9.22 -18.83
N THR A 518 20.06 -7.96 -18.60
CA THR A 518 20.78 -7.45 -17.43
C THR A 518 19.87 -6.47 -16.70
N PHE A 519 19.52 -6.77 -15.45
CA PHE A 519 18.55 -6.02 -14.66
C PHE A 519 19.26 -5.22 -13.57
N ASP A 520 18.88 -3.95 -13.42
CA ASP A 520 19.51 -3.00 -12.52
C ASP A 520 19.02 -3.23 -11.09
N VAL A 521 19.89 -3.83 -10.27
CA VAL A 521 19.54 -4.26 -8.92
C VAL A 521 19.31 -3.05 -8.02
N SER A 522 20.12 -2.00 -8.18
CA SER A 522 20.00 -0.76 -7.41
C SER A 522 18.68 -0.04 -7.67
N LYS A 523 18.34 0.18 -8.95
CA LYS A 523 17.11 0.81 -9.41
C LYS A 523 15.87 0.03 -8.94
N LEU A 524 15.89 -1.30 -9.07
CA LEU A 524 14.73 -2.14 -8.75
C LEU A 524 14.49 -2.26 -7.23
N ASP A 525 15.54 -2.26 -6.41
CA ASP A 525 15.39 -2.16 -4.95
C ASP A 525 14.93 -0.75 -4.52
N GLN A 526 15.16 0.29 -5.32
CA GLN A 526 14.61 1.64 -5.07
C GLN A 526 13.14 1.76 -5.50
N TRP A 527 12.75 1.14 -6.62
CA TRP A 527 11.34 0.98 -7.01
C TRP A 527 10.57 0.28 -5.88
N GLU A 528 11.13 -0.81 -5.34
CA GLU A 528 10.56 -1.55 -4.21
C GLU A 528 10.29 -0.65 -2.97
N ARG A 529 11.19 0.27 -2.63
CA ARG A 529 10.95 1.23 -1.52
C ARG A 529 9.75 2.14 -1.77
N VAL A 530 9.50 2.54 -3.01
CA VAL A 530 8.33 3.35 -3.38
C VAL A 530 7.04 2.51 -3.36
N LEU A 531 7.09 1.28 -3.88
CA LEU A 531 5.94 0.37 -3.93
C LEU A 531 5.48 -0.07 -2.53
N GLN A 532 6.41 -0.42 -1.63
CA GLN A 532 6.10 -0.72 -0.24
C GLN A 532 5.48 0.48 0.49
N PHE A 533 5.93 1.71 0.17
CA PHE A 533 5.33 2.93 0.72
C PHE A 533 3.92 3.20 0.16
N MET A 534 3.67 2.90 -1.13
CA MET A 534 2.33 2.94 -1.71
C MET A 534 1.37 1.97 -0.99
N GLN A 535 1.78 0.74 -0.69
CA GLN A 535 0.98 -0.20 0.13
C GLN A 535 0.64 0.38 1.51
N GLN A 536 1.63 0.94 2.21
CA GLN A 536 1.46 1.57 3.53
C GLN A 536 0.50 2.77 3.50
N LYS A 537 0.51 3.53 2.41
CA LYS A 537 -0.36 4.71 2.19
C LYS A 537 -1.71 4.35 1.55
N GLY A 538 -2.02 3.06 1.43
CA GLY A 538 -3.33 2.54 1.01
C GLY A 538 -3.59 2.55 -0.48
N MET A 539 -2.53 2.42 -1.30
CA MET A 539 -2.59 2.42 -2.75
C MET A 539 -2.39 1.02 -3.35
N LEU A 540 -3.25 0.65 -4.29
CA LEU A 540 -3.07 -0.45 -5.23
C LEU A 540 -1.99 -0.08 -6.23
N ILE A 541 -1.05 -1.00 -6.46
CA ILE A 541 -0.05 -0.90 -7.50
C ILE A 541 -0.65 -1.49 -8.79
N HIS A 542 -0.77 -0.70 -9.85
CA HIS A 542 -1.24 -1.15 -11.16
C HIS A 542 -0.06 -1.12 -12.15
N ILE A 543 0.63 -2.25 -12.32
CA ILE A 543 1.84 -2.32 -13.16
C ILE A 543 1.47 -2.65 -14.62
N ILE A 544 1.75 -1.71 -15.51
CA ILE A 544 1.61 -1.88 -16.95
C ILE A 544 2.97 -2.28 -17.53
N THR A 545 2.99 -3.44 -18.17
CA THR A 545 4.24 -4.12 -18.51
C THR A 545 4.91 -3.62 -19.80
N GLN A 546 4.24 -2.82 -20.63
CA GLN A 546 4.72 -2.37 -21.94
C GLN A 546 3.77 -1.34 -22.57
N GLU A 547 4.28 -0.52 -23.49
CA GLU A 547 3.51 0.39 -24.35
C GLU A 547 3.23 -0.26 -25.72
N GLN A 548 2.25 0.26 -26.47
CA GLN A 548 1.96 -0.20 -27.83
C GLN A 548 3.19 -0.13 -28.76
N GLU A 549 3.94 0.96 -28.70
CA GLU A 549 5.19 1.18 -29.44
C GLU A 549 6.25 0.09 -29.19
N ASN A 550 6.21 -0.58 -28.03
CA ASN A 550 7.22 -1.55 -27.59
C ASN A 550 6.68 -2.96 -27.34
N ASP A 551 5.41 -3.22 -27.63
CA ASP A 551 4.77 -4.51 -27.40
C ASP A 551 5.37 -5.66 -28.26
N GLN A 552 6.02 -5.31 -29.37
CA GLN A 552 6.81 -6.20 -30.22
C GLN A 552 8.32 -6.20 -29.90
N LEU A 553 8.83 -5.26 -29.09
CA LEU A 553 10.27 -5.08 -28.83
C LEU A 553 10.90 -6.38 -28.32
N LEU A 554 10.41 -6.88 -27.19
CA LEU A 554 10.88 -8.14 -26.62
C LEU A 554 10.34 -9.29 -27.47
N ASN A 555 11.27 -10.02 -28.09
CA ASN A 555 11.05 -11.25 -28.85
C ASN A 555 10.12 -11.16 -30.08
N GLY A 556 9.78 -9.98 -30.59
CA GLY A 556 8.79 -9.86 -31.68
C GLY A 556 7.36 -10.14 -31.18
N GLY A 557 7.06 -9.74 -29.95
CA GLY A 557 5.77 -10.00 -29.28
C GLY A 557 5.62 -11.41 -28.70
N GLU A 558 6.51 -12.35 -29.02
CA GLU A 558 6.44 -13.71 -28.50
C GLU A 558 6.85 -13.80 -27.02
N LEU A 559 6.35 -14.80 -26.30
CA LEU A 559 6.80 -15.13 -24.94
C LEU A 559 8.13 -15.91 -24.98
N GLY A 560 9.18 -15.24 -25.47
CA GLY A 560 10.55 -15.75 -25.58
C GLY A 560 11.35 -15.69 -24.28
N LEU A 561 12.68 -15.73 -24.38
CA LEU A 561 13.57 -15.73 -23.21
C LEU A 561 13.56 -14.37 -22.51
N GLU A 562 13.82 -13.31 -23.27
CA GLU A 562 13.94 -11.93 -22.81
C GLU A 562 12.64 -11.45 -22.13
N ARG A 563 11.48 -11.70 -22.75
CA ARG A 563 10.17 -11.38 -22.15
C ARG A 563 9.88 -12.18 -20.87
N LYS A 564 10.22 -13.47 -20.82
CA LYS A 564 10.04 -14.30 -19.61
C LYS A 564 10.98 -13.90 -18.48
N LEU A 565 12.20 -13.46 -18.78
CA LEU A 565 13.13 -12.91 -17.80
C LEU A 565 12.56 -11.63 -17.18
N TYR A 566 12.11 -10.70 -18.03
CA TYR A 566 11.49 -9.45 -17.61
C TYR A 566 10.28 -9.68 -16.70
N TYR A 567 9.30 -10.49 -17.13
CA TYR A 567 8.15 -10.82 -16.28
C TYR A 567 8.55 -11.56 -14.99
N ARG A 568 9.56 -12.46 -15.04
CA ARG A 568 10.04 -13.15 -13.84
C ARG A 568 10.70 -12.21 -12.84
N GLU A 569 11.51 -11.24 -13.27
CA GLU A 569 12.13 -10.26 -12.37
C GLU A 569 11.10 -9.30 -11.76
N LEU A 570 10.09 -8.86 -12.51
CA LEU A 570 8.98 -8.09 -11.94
C LEU A 570 8.26 -8.91 -10.85
N ILE A 571 7.96 -10.19 -11.11
CA ILE A 571 7.28 -11.06 -10.15
C ILE A 571 8.16 -11.34 -8.92
N SER A 572 9.43 -11.71 -9.11
CA SER A 572 10.33 -12.07 -8.01
C SER A 572 10.66 -10.90 -7.07
N ARG A 573 10.47 -9.66 -7.53
CA ARG A 573 10.67 -8.44 -6.75
C ARG A 573 9.36 -7.91 -6.16
N PHE A 574 8.31 -7.78 -6.97
CA PHE A 574 7.13 -7.01 -6.58
C PHE A 574 5.87 -7.83 -6.26
N ALA A 575 5.81 -9.12 -6.62
CA ALA A 575 4.60 -9.92 -6.40
C ALA A 575 4.25 -10.18 -4.92
N HIS A 576 5.14 -9.85 -3.97
CA HIS A 576 4.85 -10.00 -2.55
C HIS A 576 3.94 -8.88 -1.99
N HIS A 577 3.68 -7.80 -2.74
CA HIS A 577 2.81 -6.70 -2.30
C HIS A 577 1.34 -7.15 -2.23
N PRO A 578 0.62 -7.00 -1.10
CA PRO A 578 -0.73 -7.54 -0.95
C PRO A 578 -1.79 -6.94 -1.90
N ALA A 579 -1.58 -5.73 -2.42
CA ALA A 579 -2.48 -5.08 -3.37
C ALA A 579 -1.73 -4.69 -4.65
N LEU A 580 -1.67 -5.64 -5.58
CA LEU A 580 -1.02 -5.53 -6.89
C LEU A 580 -1.96 -5.99 -8.03
N GLN A 581 -1.84 -5.35 -9.19
CA GLN A 581 -2.41 -5.76 -10.47
C GLN A 581 -1.31 -5.82 -11.54
N TRP A 582 -1.36 -6.87 -12.37
CA TRP A 582 -0.55 -7.00 -13.57
C TRP A 582 -1.39 -6.61 -14.79
N ASN A 583 -0.85 -5.74 -15.64
CA ASN A 583 -1.49 -5.36 -16.89
C ASN A 583 -0.58 -5.71 -18.08
N LEU A 584 -1.14 -6.47 -19.03
CA LEU A 584 -0.42 -7.05 -20.17
C LEU A 584 0.12 -6.02 -21.16
N GLY A 585 -0.30 -4.76 -21.06
CA GLY A 585 0.22 -3.64 -21.84
C GLY A 585 -0.82 -2.54 -22.02
N GLU A 586 -0.33 -1.33 -22.20
CA GLU A 586 -1.11 -0.21 -22.71
C GLU A 586 -1.53 -0.45 -24.17
N GLU A 587 -2.72 0.06 -24.56
CA GLU A 587 -3.21 0.13 -25.94
C GLU A 587 -2.97 -1.16 -26.79
N ASN A 588 -3.08 -2.34 -26.16
CA ASN A 588 -2.26 -3.51 -26.50
C ASN A 588 -2.53 -4.12 -27.89
N GLY A 589 -1.51 -4.07 -28.76
CA GLY A 589 -1.51 -4.63 -30.12
C GLY A 589 -1.07 -6.09 -30.26
N ASN A 590 -0.70 -6.78 -29.18
CA ASN A 590 -0.23 -8.16 -29.25
C ASN A 590 -1.32 -9.08 -29.79
N THR A 591 -0.91 -10.17 -30.42
CA THR A 591 -1.89 -11.16 -30.92
C THR A 591 -2.57 -11.90 -29.76
N LEU A 592 -3.78 -12.40 -29.97
CA LEU A 592 -4.54 -13.12 -28.94
C LEU A 592 -3.76 -14.31 -28.32
N ASP A 593 -2.97 -15.03 -29.13
CA ASP A 593 -2.14 -16.14 -28.66
C ASP A 593 -0.98 -15.64 -27.77
N GLN A 594 -0.40 -14.47 -28.09
CA GLN A 594 0.61 -13.80 -27.25
C GLN A 594 -0.02 -13.33 -25.93
N GLN A 595 -1.13 -12.59 -25.97
CA GLN A 595 -1.89 -12.11 -24.79
C GLN A 595 -2.21 -13.26 -23.82
N LYS A 596 -2.76 -14.38 -24.32
CA LYS A 596 -3.05 -15.58 -23.52
C LYS A 596 -1.78 -16.21 -22.94
N SER A 597 -0.70 -16.27 -23.71
CA SER A 597 0.59 -16.80 -23.22
C SER A 597 1.16 -15.96 -22.07
N PHE A 598 1.02 -14.62 -22.15
CA PHE A 598 1.49 -13.72 -21.10
C PHE A 598 0.65 -13.89 -19.82
N ALA A 599 -0.68 -13.91 -19.95
CA ALA A 599 -1.58 -14.12 -18.82
C ALA A 599 -1.29 -15.45 -18.10
N ALA A 600 -1.12 -16.53 -18.86
CA ALA A 600 -0.76 -17.84 -18.32
C ALA A 600 0.63 -17.85 -17.66
N PHE A 601 1.58 -17.04 -18.13
CA PHE A 601 2.88 -16.91 -17.49
C PHE A 601 2.77 -16.21 -16.12
N PHE A 602 2.02 -15.11 -16.03
CA PHE A 602 1.77 -14.43 -14.75
C PHE A 602 1.08 -15.37 -13.76
N LYS A 603 -0.04 -16.01 -14.12
CA LYS A 603 -0.75 -16.95 -13.23
C LYS A 603 0.06 -18.20 -12.86
N GLN A 604 1.02 -18.63 -13.69
CA GLN A 604 1.91 -19.75 -13.37
C GLN A 604 3.10 -19.36 -12.47
N THR A 605 3.48 -18.08 -12.43
CA THR A 605 4.76 -17.64 -11.85
C THR A 605 4.59 -16.72 -10.64
N ASP A 606 3.50 -15.96 -10.56
CA ASP A 606 3.11 -15.19 -9.37
C ASP A 606 2.63 -16.13 -8.26
N PRO A 607 3.31 -16.21 -7.09
CA PRO A 607 2.95 -17.15 -6.02
C PRO A 607 1.61 -16.84 -5.32
N TYR A 608 1.00 -15.69 -5.61
CA TYR A 608 -0.19 -15.16 -4.95
C TYR A 608 -1.34 -14.87 -5.95
N GLU A 609 -1.16 -15.25 -7.23
CA GLU A 609 -2.15 -15.17 -8.31
C GLU A 609 -2.81 -13.79 -8.50
N HIS A 610 -2.05 -12.68 -8.39
CA HIS A 610 -2.56 -11.32 -8.61
C HIS A 610 -3.32 -11.15 -9.92
N ALA A 611 -4.26 -10.20 -9.93
CA ALA A 611 -5.20 -10.05 -11.02
C ALA A 611 -4.50 -9.59 -12.32
N VAL A 612 -4.79 -10.28 -13.42
CA VAL A 612 -4.20 -10.03 -14.74
C VAL A 612 -5.22 -9.34 -15.65
N LEU A 613 -4.95 -8.08 -15.99
CA LEU A 613 -5.78 -7.20 -16.81
C LEU A 613 -5.07 -6.81 -18.13
N MET A 614 -5.75 -6.09 -19.02
CA MET A 614 -5.20 -5.57 -20.27
C MET A 614 -5.87 -4.23 -20.64
N HIS A 615 -5.13 -3.29 -21.21
CA HIS A 615 -5.62 -2.00 -21.74
C HIS A 615 -5.72 -2.02 -23.27
N THR A 616 -6.54 -1.14 -23.86
CA THR A 616 -6.85 -1.12 -25.32
C THR A 616 -7.26 0.26 -25.82
N TYR A 617 -6.87 0.60 -27.06
CA TYR A 617 -7.30 1.79 -27.82
C TYR A 617 -8.79 2.16 -27.66
N PRO A 618 -9.18 3.45 -27.75
CA PRO A 618 -10.57 3.87 -27.61
C PRO A 618 -11.37 3.41 -28.84
N GLY A 619 -12.12 2.32 -28.66
CA GLY A 619 -12.91 1.69 -29.71
C GLY A 619 -12.45 0.27 -30.09
N GLU A 620 -11.25 -0.16 -29.68
CA GLU A 620 -10.71 -1.49 -29.99
C GLU A 620 -11.05 -2.55 -28.93
N HIS A 621 -11.95 -2.22 -28.00
CA HIS A 621 -12.47 -3.10 -26.94
C HIS A 621 -12.91 -4.51 -27.42
N ASP A 622 -13.28 -4.68 -28.69
CA ASP A 622 -13.68 -6.01 -29.20
C ASP A 622 -12.50 -7.00 -29.25
N LEU A 623 -11.24 -6.56 -29.06
CA LEU A 623 -10.08 -7.41 -28.80
C LEU A 623 -10.31 -8.35 -27.59
N TYR A 624 -11.06 -7.91 -26.57
CA TYR A 624 -11.37 -8.74 -25.41
C TYR A 624 -12.23 -9.99 -25.74
N GLU A 625 -12.91 -10.07 -26.90
CA GLU A 625 -13.77 -11.22 -27.21
C GLU A 625 -13.02 -12.56 -27.22
N GLY A 626 -11.74 -12.56 -27.59
CA GLY A 626 -10.91 -13.76 -27.59
C GLY A 626 -10.49 -14.27 -26.21
N LEU A 627 -10.54 -13.41 -25.19
CA LEU A 627 -10.13 -13.70 -23.81
C LEU A 627 -11.29 -14.21 -22.93
N LEU A 628 -12.55 -14.11 -23.42
CA LEU A 628 -13.74 -14.54 -22.68
C LEU A 628 -13.67 -16.01 -22.26
N GLY A 629 -13.79 -16.26 -20.95
CA GLY A 629 -13.74 -17.60 -20.37
C GLY A 629 -12.33 -18.21 -20.27
N ASP A 630 -11.26 -17.45 -20.52
CA ASP A 630 -9.89 -17.90 -20.24
C ASP A 630 -9.65 -18.02 -18.73
N GLU A 631 -8.97 -19.07 -18.28
CA GLU A 631 -8.66 -19.29 -16.85
C GLU A 631 -7.49 -18.43 -16.34
N ASN A 632 -6.78 -17.72 -17.23
CA ASN A 632 -5.62 -16.91 -16.86
C ASN A 632 -5.89 -15.39 -16.83
N PHE A 633 -7.02 -14.91 -17.37
CA PHE A 633 -7.32 -13.49 -17.56
C PHE A 633 -8.51 -13.02 -16.70
N ASP A 634 -8.34 -11.91 -15.99
CA ASP A 634 -9.28 -11.44 -14.95
C ASP A 634 -10.16 -10.26 -15.36
N GLY A 635 -9.77 -9.44 -16.35
CA GLY A 635 -10.66 -8.44 -16.92
C GLY A 635 -10.01 -7.27 -17.67
N PRO A 636 -10.81 -6.39 -18.29
CA PRO A 636 -10.33 -5.23 -19.03
C PRO A 636 -10.10 -4.02 -18.13
N THR A 637 -9.14 -3.17 -18.54
CA THR A 637 -9.25 -1.72 -18.32
C THR A 637 -9.57 -1.02 -19.64
N PHE A 638 -10.50 -0.08 -19.63
CA PHE A 638 -10.87 0.69 -20.82
C PHE A 638 -10.12 2.01 -20.94
N GLN A 639 -10.10 2.51 -22.18
CA GLN A 639 -9.77 3.87 -22.57
C GLN A 639 -11.01 4.51 -23.21
N TYR A 640 -11.28 5.80 -22.94
CA TYR A 640 -12.43 6.50 -23.53
C TYR A 640 -12.17 7.98 -23.78
N GLY A 641 -11.68 8.31 -24.98
CA GLY A 641 -11.46 9.69 -25.43
C GLY A 641 -12.72 10.54 -25.71
N GLY A 642 -13.90 10.12 -25.25
CA GLY A 642 -15.19 10.74 -25.54
C GLY A 642 -16.16 10.70 -24.36
N ILE A 643 -16.93 11.78 -24.20
CA ILE A 643 -17.93 11.92 -23.14
C ILE A 643 -19.31 12.19 -23.74
N PRO A 644 -20.38 11.47 -23.33
CA PRO A 644 -21.70 11.62 -23.92
C PRO A 644 -22.33 12.96 -23.53
N ASN A 645 -23.11 13.54 -24.45
CA ASN A 645 -23.88 14.77 -24.19
C ASN A 645 -25.23 14.50 -23.50
N SER A 646 -25.65 13.24 -23.40
CA SER A 646 -26.84 12.80 -22.66
C SER A 646 -26.72 11.32 -22.28
N ALA A 647 -27.38 10.91 -21.19
CA ALA A 647 -27.42 9.51 -20.74
C ALA A 647 -28.03 8.54 -21.77
N SER A 648 -28.81 9.05 -22.73
CA SER A 648 -29.44 8.29 -23.81
C SER A 648 -28.48 7.84 -24.92
N ASN A 649 -27.21 8.25 -24.90
CA ASN A 649 -26.21 7.73 -25.84
C ASN A 649 -25.67 6.38 -25.33
N THR A 650 -25.90 5.29 -26.06
CA THR A 650 -25.43 3.94 -25.69
C THR A 650 -23.92 3.74 -25.85
N GLU A 651 -23.22 4.64 -26.55
CA GLU A 651 -21.76 4.64 -26.63
C GLU A 651 -21.19 5.44 -25.45
N ASN A 652 -21.11 4.79 -24.29
CA ASN A 652 -20.59 5.36 -23.04
C ASN A 652 -19.98 4.26 -22.14
N VAL A 653 -19.25 4.70 -21.10
CA VAL A 653 -18.59 3.84 -20.10
C VAL A 653 -19.55 2.87 -19.42
N TYR A 654 -20.68 3.37 -18.92
CA TYR A 654 -21.67 2.61 -18.15
C TYR A 654 -22.23 1.41 -18.95
N GLU A 655 -22.62 1.62 -20.21
CA GLU A 655 -23.13 0.55 -21.07
C GLU A 655 -22.03 -0.41 -21.55
N LYS A 656 -20.80 0.07 -21.73
CA LYS A 656 -19.65 -0.77 -22.12
C LYS A 656 -19.16 -1.65 -20.97
N ALA A 657 -19.08 -1.12 -19.75
CA ALA A 657 -18.75 -1.91 -18.58
C ALA A 657 -19.82 -2.98 -18.30
N LYS A 658 -21.12 -2.64 -18.37
CA LYS A 658 -22.21 -3.64 -18.37
C LYS A 658 -22.07 -4.68 -19.48
N THR A 659 -21.71 -4.28 -20.69
CA THR A 659 -21.54 -5.20 -21.82
C THR A 659 -20.46 -6.26 -21.54
N TRP A 660 -19.30 -5.84 -21.04
CA TRP A 660 -18.20 -6.76 -20.75
C TRP A 660 -18.40 -7.58 -19.48
N LEU A 661 -19.02 -7.02 -18.45
CA LEU A 661 -19.47 -7.76 -17.26
C LEU A 661 -20.48 -8.86 -17.63
N ASN A 662 -21.44 -8.56 -18.53
CA ASN A 662 -22.38 -9.56 -19.01
C ASN A 662 -21.70 -10.63 -19.87
N LYS A 663 -20.91 -10.24 -20.89
CA LYS A 663 -20.18 -11.20 -21.76
C LYS A 663 -19.29 -12.16 -20.96
N SER A 664 -18.57 -11.66 -19.95
CA SER A 664 -17.69 -12.47 -19.09
C SER A 664 -18.48 -13.40 -18.16
N THR A 665 -19.56 -12.89 -17.55
CA THR A 665 -20.50 -13.71 -16.75
C THR A 665 -21.12 -14.83 -17.59
N ASP A 666 -21.58 -14.55 -18.81
CA ASP A 666 -22.13 -15.54 -19.75
C ASP A 666 -21.08 -16.57 -20.20
N ALA A 667 -19.79 -16.19 -20.22
CA ALA A 667 -18.66 -17.08 -20.46
C ALA A 667 -18.27 -17.94 -19.23
N GLY A 668 -18.94 -17.77 -18.08
CA GLY A 668 -18.72 -18.55 -16.87
C GLY A 668 -17.62 -18.03 -15.94
N ARG A 669 -16.98 -16.90 -16.27
CA ARG A 669 -16.03 -16.19 -15.40
C ARG A 669 -16.29 -14.69 -15.53
N PRO A 670 -17.05 -14.07 -14.61
CA PRO A 670 -17.19 -12.62 -14.58
C PRO A 670 -15.82 -11.95 -14.44
N TRP A 671 -15.72 -10.71 -14.91
CA TRP A 671 -14.47 -9.96 -14.94
C TRP A 671 -14.46 -8.76 -14.00
N VAL A 672 -13.25 -8.41 -13.56
CA VAL A 672 -12.91 -7.13 -12.94
C VAL A 672 -12.85 -6.08 -14.05
N VAL A 673 -13.91 -5.31 -14.21
CA VAL A 673 -14.07 -4.36 -15.31
C VAL A 673 -13.74 -2.94 -14.84
N THR A 674 -12.72 -2.32 -15.40
CA THR A 674 -12.14 -1.04 -14.94
C THR A 674 -12.06 0.00 -16.07
N PHE A 675 -11.80 1.27 -15.75
CA PHE A 675 -11.69 2.36 -16.72
C PHE A 675 -10.60 3.34 -16.28
N THR A 676 -9.40 3.25 -16.84
CA THR A 676 -8.24 4.02 -16.35
C THR A 676 -7.97 5.28 -17.16
N GLU A 677 -8.01 5.22 -18.50
CA GLU A 677 -7.60 6.38 -19.32
C GLU A 677 -8.77 7.22 -19.88
N ALA A 678 -9.11 8.28 -19.15
CA ALA A 678 -10.21 9.20 -19.44
C ALA A 678 -9.83 10.38 -20.37
N SER A 679 -9.44 10.09 -21.60
CA SER A 679 -8.66 11.03 -22.44
C SER A 679 -9.44 11.90 -23.46
N GLY A 680 -8.88 12.06 -24.66
CA GLY A 680 -9.45 12.87 -25.75
C GLY A 680 -9.50 14.38 -25.46
N ALA A 681 -10.68 14.98 -25.62
CA ALA A 681 -10.89 16.43 -25.56
C ALA A 681 -11.54 16.93 -24.25
N ASN A 682 -11.97 16.03 -23.38
CA ASN A 682 -12.54 16.35 -22.05
C ASN A 682 -11.69 15.77 -20.91
N ALA A 683 -10.46 15.35 -21.19
CA ALA A 683 -9.46 15.04 -20.18
C ALA A 683 -9.26 16.24 -19.21
N PRO A 684 -9.00 15.98 -17.92
CA PRO A 684 -8.52 16.97 -16.94
C PRO A 684 -7.46 17.92 -17.49
N GLN A 685 -7.52 19.21 -17.07
CA GLN A 685 -6.56 20.24 -17.46
C GLN A 685 -6.00 20.99 -16.24
N PRO A 686 -4.76 21.51 -16.30
CA PRO A 686 -4.15 22.24 -15.20
C PRO A 686 -5.01 23.37 -14.65
N ASN A 687 -5.17 23.39 -13.33
CA ASN A 687 -5.90 24.39 -12.56
C ASN A 687 -7.38 24.53 -12.99
N THR A 688 -8.05 23.42 -13.32
CA THR A 688 -9.48 23.37 -13.66
C THR A 688 -10.30 22.55 -12.68
N SER A 689 -11.60 22.88 -12.56
CA SER A 689 -12.58 22.12 -11.77
C SER A 689 -13.20 20.97 -12.56
N VAL A 690 -13.69 19.95 -11.86
CA VAL A 690 -14.25 18.73 -12.45
C VAL A 690 -15.65 19.00 -13.00
N GLU A 691 -15.79 18.94 -14.33
CA GLU A 691 -17.09 19.04 -14.98
C GLU A 691 -18.07 18.01 -14.41
N LYS A 692 -19.35 18.40 -14.26
CA LYS A 692 -20.43 17.45 -13.96
C LYS A 692 -20.40 16.26 -14.92
N ARG A 693 -20.09 16.46 -16.20
CA ARG A 693 -20.01 15.38 -17.19
C ARG A 693 -18.90 14.38 -16.87
N GLN A 694 -17.68 14.83 -16.54
CA GLN A 694 -16.56 13.96 -16.14
C GLN A 694 -16.96 13.10 -14.92
N ARG A 695 -17.42 13.75 -13.84
CA ARG A 695 -17.86 13.06 -12.62
C ARG A 695 -18.98 12.04 -12.88
N VAL A 696 -20.01 12.44 -13.63
CA VAL A 696 -21.20 11.60 -13.88
C VAL A 696 -20.95 10.50 -14.92
N PHE A 697 -20.44 10.82 -16.10
CA PHE A 697 -20.42 9.92 -17.26
C PHE A 697 -19.10 9.16 -17.46
N TRP A 698 -18.09 9.44 -16.65
CA TRP A 698 -16.84 8.66 -16.58
C TRP A 698 -16.68 7.99 -15.21
N MET A 699 -16.44 8.77 -14.16
CA MET A 699 -16.08 8.23 -12.84
C MET A 699 -17.22 7.42 -12.17
N TRP A 700 -18.36 8.05 -11.89
CA TRP A 700 -19.51 7.34 -11.31
C TRP A 700 -20.15 6.36 -12.30
N ALA A 701 -20.00 6.60 -13.60
CA ALA A 701 -20.46 5.68 -14.64
C ALA A 701 -19.76 4.31 -14.58
N SER A 702 -18.45 4.28 -14.30
CA SER A 702 -17.70 3.03 -14.16
C SER A 702 -18.23 2.20 -12.99
N VAL A 703 -18.33 2.77 -11.79
CA VAL A 703 -18.73 1.98 -10.61
C VAL A 703 -20.22 1.63 -10.62
N MET A 704 -21.10 2.58 -10.94
CA MET A 704 -22.56 2.33 -10.91
C MET A 704 -23.04 1.34 -11.99
N SER A 705 -22.21 1.01 -12.99
CA SER A 705 -22.51 -0.03 -13.97
C SER A 705 -22.24 -1.45 -13.44
N GLY A 706 -21.70 -1.57 -12.22
CA GLY A 706 -21.12 -2.80 -11.68
C GLY A 706 -19.62 -2.94 -11.92
N GLY A 707 -18.93 -1.93 -12.48
CA GLY A 707 -17.48 -1.89 -12.66
C GLY A 707 -16.70 -1.63 -11.37
N ALA A 708 -15.40 -1.89 -11.42
CA ALA A 708 -14.50 -2.00 -10.27
C ALA A 708 -13.67 -0.75 -9.96
N GLY A 709 -13.82 0.35 -10.73
CA GLY A 709 -13.16 1.61 -10.41
C GLY A 709 -12.78 2.48 -11.60
N PHE A 710 -12.02 3.53 -11.31
CA PHE A 710 -11.68 4.60 -12.24
C PHE A 710 -10.32 5.24 -11.91
N GLU A 711 -9.57 5.68 -12.92
CA GLU A 711 -8.32 6.46 -12.76
C GLU A 711 -8.37 7.75 -13.61
N TRP A 712 -7.55 8.76 -13.29
CA TRP A 712 -7.53 10.03 -14.04
C TRP A 712 -6.28 10.18 -14.92
N TYR A 713 -6.50 10.19 -16.24
CA TYR A 713 -5.52 10.62 -17.25
C TYR A 713 -5.47 12.16 -17.33
N LEU A 714 -4.30 12.77 -17.57
CA LEU A 714 -4.08 14.22 -17.48
C LEU A 714 -3.63 14.85 -18.81
N LYS A 715 -4.05 16.09 -19.11
CA LYS A 715 -3.75 16.72 -20.42
C LYS A 715 -3.63 18.25 -20.37
N ASN A 716 -2.69 18.83 -21.13
CA ASN A 716 -2.54 20.28 -21.26
C ASN A 716 -2.89 20.77 -22.69
N PRO A 717 -3.76 21.79 -22.85
CA PRO A 717 -4.12 22.38 -24.14
C PRO A 717 -2.95 22.76 -25.05
N GLY A 718 -2.76 21.98 -26.11
CA GLY A 718 -1.72 22.20 -27.12
C GLY A 718 -0.39 21.50 -26.87
N ALA A 719 -0.19 20.87 -25.71
CA ALA A 719 0.89 19.92 -25.48
C ALA A 719 0.55 18.53 -26.05
N GLY A 720 -0.69 18.08 -25.85
CA GLY A 720 -1.12 16.73 -26.24
C GLY A 720 -0.58 15.68 -25.26
N HIS A 721 -0.12 14.56 -25.80
CA HIS A 721 0.49 13.44 -25.06
C HIS A 721 1.96 13.75 -24.67
N ALA A 722 2.19 14.92 -24.11
CA ALA A 722 3.53 15.39 -23.71
C ALA A 722 3.43 16.22 -22.42
N TYR A 723 2.46 15.88 -21.57
CA TYR A 723 2.14 16.61 -20.35
C TYR A 723 1.66 15.69 -19.23
N ASP A 724 0.82 14.70 -19.56
CA ASP A 724 0.87 13.38 -18.92
C ASP A 724 2.33 13.01 -18.55
N LEU A 725 3.22 13.01 -19.53
CA LEU A 725 4.65 12.67 -19.39
C LEU A 725 5.55 13.81 -18.86
N ALA A 726 4.97 14.90 -18.34
CA ALA A 726 5.73 16.08 -17.89
C ALA A 726 5.10 16.88 -16.75
N VAL A 727 4.13 16.32 -16.03
CA VAL A 727 3.51 16.96 -14.87
C VAL A 727 4.37 16.74 -13.62
N GLU A 728 4.89 17.83 -13.05
CA GLU A 728 5.75 17.80 -11.86
C GLU A 728 5.02 18.22 -10.57
N ASP A 729 3.91 18.94 -10.67
CA ASP A 729 3.07 19.34 -9.53
C ASP A 729 1.64 18.83 -9.71
N LEU A 730 1.31 17.74 -9.03
CA LEU A 730 -0.02 17.13 -9.08
C LEU A 730 -1.06 17.98 -8.32
N ARG A 731 -0.68 19.12 -7.73
CA ARG A 731 -1.60 20.17 -7.23
C ARG A 731 -2.33 20.91 -8.33
N GLU A 732 -1.82 20.93 -9.56
CA GLU A 732 -2.56 21.48 -10.69
C GLU A 732 -3.88 20.72 -10.97
N PHE A 733 -4.06 19.53 -10.38
CA PHE A 733 -5.22 18.66 -10.56
C PHE A 733 -5.95 18.32 -9.24
N ASP A 734 -5.73 19.11 -8.19
CA ASP A 734 -6.18 18.81 -6.82
C ASP A 734 -7.68 18.44 -6.68
N GLU A 735 -8.56 19.10 -7.43
CA GLU A 735 -10.00 18.80 -7.40
C GLU A 735 -10.32 17.40 -7.94
N PHE A 736 -9.57 16.90 -8.93
CA PHE A 736 -9.76 15.57 -9.52
C PHE A 736 -9.41 14.47 -8.51
N TRP A 737 -8.31 14.62 -7.79
CA TRP A 737 -7.91 13.69 -6.72
C TRP A 737 -8.96 13.65 -5.61
N LEU A 738 -9.47 14.80 -5.19
CA LEU A 738 -10.57 14.88 -4.23
C LEU A 738 -11.85 14.19 -4.72
N GLN A 739 -12.23 14.32 -5.99
CA GLN A 739 -13.39 13.59 -6.54
C GLN A 739 -13.18 12.07 -6.47
N GLY A 740 -11.96 11.59 -6.76
CA GLY A 740 -11.58 10.19 -6.57
C GLY A 740 -11.69 9.75 -5.10
N GLY A 741 -11.11 10.53 -4.19
CA GLY A 741 -11.21 10.29 -2.74
C GLY A 741 -12.66 10.24 -2.23
N TYR A 742 -13.56 11.06 -2.76
CA TYR A 742 -15.00 11.01 -2.42
C TYR A 742 -15.68 9.73 -2.94
N LEU A 743 -15.35 9.28 -4.16
CA LEU A 743 -15.82 7.99 -4.70
C LEU A 743 -15.36 6.82 -3.81
N ALA A 744 -14.05 6.78 -3.50
CA ALA A 744 -13.47 5.77 -2.65
C ALA A 744 -14.11 5.77 -1.25
N THR A 745 -14.27 6.94 -0.63
CA THR A 745 -14.90 7.07 0.70
C THR A 745 -16.34 6.54 0.73
N PHE A 746 -17.13 6.81 -0.32
CA PHE A 746 -18.51 6.34 -0.40
C PHE A 746 -18.59 4.79 -0.46
N PHE A 747 -17.81 4.14 -1.32
CA PHE A 747 -17.86 2.68 -1.49
C PHE A 747 -17.03 1.89 -0.46
N ARG A 748 -15.93 2.45 0.06
CA ARG A 748 -15.08 1.82 1.09
C ARG A 748 -15.60 2.05 2.50
N ASP A 749 -15.83 3.31 2.86
CA ASP A 749 -16.04 3.69 4.26
C ASP A 749 -17.51 3.72 4.63
N ILE A 750 -18.36 4.37 3.82
CA ILE A 750 -19.81 4.42 4.11
C ILE A 750 -20.46 3.06 3.81
N LEU A 751 -20.39 2.58 2.56
CA LEU A 751 -21.13 1.37 2.15
C LEU A 751 -20.65 0.09 2.86
N GLN A 752 -19.34 -0.13 2.92
CA GLN A 752 -18.77 -1.40 3.38
C GLN A 752 -18.34 -1.39 4.85
N ARG A 753 -17.66 -0.35 5.35
CA ARG A 753 -17.17 -0.32 6.74
C ARG A 753 -18.23 0.14 7.75
N GLU A 754 -19.00 1.19 7.45
CA GLU A 754 -20.04 1.72 8.35
C GLU A 754 -21.35 0.94 8.24
N LEU A 755 -21.81 0.62 7.02
CA LEU A 755 -23.10 -0.05 6.80
C LEU A 755 -23.01 -1.58 6.63
N ASN A 756 -21.80 -2.15 6.52
CA ASN A 756 -21.57 -3.60 6.34
C ASN A 756 -22.33 -4.22 5.14
N ILE A 757 -22.48 -3.47 4.04
CA ILE A 757 -23.15 -3.93 2.82
C ILE A 757 -22.09 -4.50 1.84
N ASP A 758 -22.11 -5.82 1.59
CA ASP A 758 -21.23 -6.44 0.60
C ASP A 758 -21.62 -6.01 -0.83
N LEU A 759 -20.84 -5.07 -1.37
CA LEU A 759 -20.96 -4.52 -2.72
C LEU A 759 -20.95 -5.61 -3.81
N GLN A 760 -20.31 -6.77 -3.58
CA GLN A 760 -20.35 -7.90 -4.51
C GLN A 760 -21.77 -8.38 -4.81
N THR A 761 -22.65 -8.29 -3.81
CA THR A 761 -24.01 -8.84 -3.85
C THR A 761 -25.04 -7.91 -4.50
N LEU A 762 -24.69 -6.64 -4.70
CA LEU A 762 -25.53 -5.67 -5.42
C LEU A 762 -25.41 -5.88 -6.93
N MET A 763 -26.51 -5.71 -7.67
CA MET A 763 -26.58 -5.85 -9.13
C MET A 763 -27.23 -4.61 -9.76
N VAL A 764 -26.97 -4.34 -11.05
CA VAL A 764 -27.62 -3.23 -11.77
C VAL A 764 -29.13 -3.45 -11.82
N ALA A 765 -29.90 -2.49 -11.29
CA ALA A 765 -31.34 -2.63 -11.01
C ALA A 765 -32.10 -1.33 -11.28
N ASN A 766 -31.82 -0.66 -12.41
CA ASN A 766 -32.40 0.65 -12.77
C ASN A 766 -33.93 0.64 -13.00
N ASP A 767 -34.60 -0.50 -12.85
CA ASP A 767 -36.05 -0.67 -12.94
C ASP A 767 -36.77 -0.63 -11.57
N VAL A 768 -36.02 -0.52 -10.46
CA VAL A 768 -36.60 -0.33 -9.12
C VAL A 768 -36.98 1.13 -8.82
N THR A 769 -36.57 2.08 -9.66
CA THR A 769 -36.85 3.52 -9.57
C THR A 769 -37.73 4.02 -10.73
N GLU A 770 -38.56 5.05 -10.49
CA GLU A 770 -39.50 5.55 -11.52
C GLU A 770 -38.88 6.50 -12.57
N THR A 771 -37.63 6.95 -12.39
CA THR A 771 -36.95 7.87 -13.33
C THR A 771 -35.96 7.15 -14.24
N ASP A 772 -35.71 7.70 -15.45
CA ASP A 772 -34.59 7.31 -16.31
C ASP A 772 -33.32 8.12 -16.02
N SER A 773 -33.39 9.11 -15.12
CA SER A 773 -32.30 10.04 -14.78
C SER A 773 -31.34 9.51 -13.68
N ASP A 774 -31.51 8.27 -13.23
CA ASP A 774 -30.67 7.64 -12.20
C ASP A 774 -30.05 6.30 -12.63
N TRP A 775 -29.11 5.81 -11.83
CA TRP A 775 -28.54 4.47 -11.91
C TRP A 775 -28.63 3.83 -10.54
N VAL A 776 -28.88 2.52 -10.48
CA VAL A 776 -29.08 1.78 -9.23
C VAL A 776 -28.26 0.50 -9.23
N LEU A 777 -27.48 0.30 -8.15
CA LEU A 777 -26.94 -1.00 -7.76
C LEU A 777 -27.72 -1.48 -6.53
N ALA A 778 -28.43 -2.60 -6.62
CA ALA A 778 -29.28 -3.08 -5.54
C ALA A 778 -29.22 -4.59 -5.32
N LYS A 779 -29.57 -4.98 -4.09
CA LYS A 779 -30.01 -6.31 -3.71
C LYS A 779 -31.37 -6.16 -3.04
N GLU A 780 -32.39 -6.72 -3.68
CA GLU A 780 -33.80 -6.52 -3.32
C GLU A 780 -34.05 -6.82 -1.84
N GLY A 781 -34.56 -5.83 -1.10
CA GLY A 781 -34.89 -5.94 0.32
C GLY A 781 -33.71 -5.86 1.29
N GLU A 782 -32.48 -5.65 0.80
CA GLU A 782 -31.24 -5.58 1.60
C GLU A 782 -30.45 -4.28 1.39
N ALA A 783 -30.29 -3.77 0.17
CA ALA A 783 -29.62 -2.49 -0.07
C ALA A 783 -29.88 -1.94 -1.49
N TYR A 784 -29.91 -0.62 -1.61
CA TYR A 784 -30.03 0.11 -2.88
C TYR A 784 -29.08 1.31 -2.85
N VAL A 785 -28.04 1.27 -3.69
CA VAL A 785 -27.16 2.40 -3.97
C VAL A 785 -27.69 3.10 -5.21
N ILE A 786 -28.03 4.39 -5.10
CA ILE A 786 -28.73 5.15 -6.15
C ILE A 786 -27.90 6.38 -6.51
N TYR A 787 -27.71 6.65 -7.79
CA TYR A 787 -27.01 7.83 -8.29
C TYR A 787 -27.92 8.67 -9.19
N LEU A 788 -28.54 9.71 -8.61
CA LEU A 788 -29.40 10.68 -9.30
C LEU A 788 -28.52 11.61 -10.15
N ARG A 789 -28.25 11.25 -11.41
CA ARG A 789 -27.29 11.96 -12.29
C ARG A 789 -27.67 13.41 -12.55
N ASP A 790 -28.97 13.70 -12.59
CA ASP A 790 -29.51 15.04 -12.84
C ASP A 790 -30.18 15.67 -11.62
N GLY A 791 -29.99 15.06 -10.44
CA GLY A 791 -30.60 15.50 -9.18
C GLY A 791 -32.09 15.21 -9.12
N GLY A 792 -32.82 16.07 -8.42
CA GLY A 792 -34.26 15.97 -8.20
C GLY A 792 -34.60 14.96 -7.11
N THR A 793 -35.55 14.09 -7.44
CA THR A 793 -36.04 12.96 -6.63
C THR A 793 -36.55 11.89 -7.58
N SER A 794 -36.60 10.65 -7.10
CA SER A 794 -37.27 9.53 -7.74
C SER A 794 -38.14 8.82 -6.70
N ASP A 795 -39.08 8.00 -7.15
CA ASP A 795 -39.82 7.09 -6.26
C ASP A 795 -39.23 5.68 -6.47
N ILE A 796 -39.03 4.94 -5.37
CA ILE A 796 -38.41 3.61 -5.32
C ILE A 796 -39.47 2.56 -4.98
N THR A 797 -39.44 1.42 -5.66
CA THR A 797 -40.28 0.26 -5.37
C THR A 797 -39.64 -0.62 -4.30
N LEU A 798 -40.20 -0.60 -3.08
CA LEU A 798 -39.76 -1.47 -1.98
C LEU A 798 -40.53 -2.81 -1.98
N PRO A 799 -39.86 -3.95 -1.73
CA PRO A 799 -40.44 -5.29 -1.88
C PRO A 799 -41.27 -5.75 -0.67
N ASP A 800 -41.05 -5.13 0.49
CA ASP A 800 -41.65 -5.50 1.77
C ASP A 800 -42.05 -4.26 2.59
N ASN A 801 -42.51 -4.47 3.82
CA ASN A 801 -43.00 -3.40 4.70
C ASN A 801 -42.01 -3.03 5.83
N LYS A 802 -40.70 -3.30 5.66
CA LYS A 802 -39.67 -2.81 6.59
C LYS A 802 -39.63 -1.28 6.58
N VAL A 803 -38.93 -0.72 7.57
CA VAL A 803 -38.47 0.68 7.54
C VAL A 803 -37.08 0.71 6.92
N TYR A 804 -36.86 1.58 5.93
CA TYR A 804 -35.56 1.76 5.28
C TYR A 804 -34.98 3.14 5.64
N GLN A 805 -33.71 3.19 5.98
CA GLN A 805 -32.99 4.44 6.20
C GLN A 805 -32.37 4.92 4.89
N VAL A 806 -32.57 6.21 4.59
CA VAL A 806 -31.86 6.91 3.51
C VAL A 806 -30.64 7.64 4.08
N ILE A 807 -29.51 7.53 3.40
CA ILE A 807 -28.34 8.40 3.55
C ILE A 807 -28.12 9.12 2.21
N TRP A 808 -27.97 10.44 2.23
CA TRP A 808 -27.61 11.27 1.08
C TRP A 808 -26.12 11.60 1.14
N PHE A 809 -25.42 11.49 0.01
CA PHE A 809 -24.02 11.82 -0.15
C PHE A 809 -23.84 12.79 -1.32
N ASN A 810 -23.20 13.93 -1.08
CA ASN A 810 -22.90 14.91 -2.11
C ASN A 810 -21.62 14.50 -2.85
N PRO A 811 -21.71 14.01 -4.10
CA PRO A 811 -20.55 13.51 -4.84
C PRO A 811 -19.54 14.60 -5.17
N ARG A 812 -19.91 15.90 -5.10
CA ARG A 812 -19.02 17.04 -5.35
C ARG A 812 -18.09 17.35 -4.17
N THR A 813 -18.51 17.03 -2.94
CA THR A 813 -17.90 17.56 -1.70
C THR A 813 -17.65 16.53 -0.60
N GLY A 814 -18.02 15.26 -0.81
CA GLY A 814 -17.94 14.22 0.21
C GLY A 814 -18.93 14.37 1.38
N ALA A 815 -19.77 15.41 1.37
CA ALA A 815 -20.65 15.72 2.50
C ALA A 815 -21.83 14.72 2.59
N ARG A 816 -21.96 14.07 3.75
CA ARG A 816 -23.03 13.11 4.07
C ARG A 816 -24.14 13.73 4.91
N TYR A 817 -25.38 13.30 4.69
CA TYR A 817 -26.57 13.76 5.39
C TYR A 817 -27.55 12.61 5.63
N GLN A 818 -28.22 12.60 6.78
CA GLN A 818 -29.33 11.67 7.01
C GLN A 818 -30.57 12.12 6.22
N GLY A 819 -31.19 11.23 5.45
CA GLY A 819 -32.52 11.44 4.89
C GLY A 819 -33.63 10.95 5.84
N ASP A 820 -34.87 11.24 5.47
CA ASP A 820 -36.04 10.65 6.14
C ASP A 820 -36.07 9.12 5.95
N THR A 821 -36.77 8.41 6.82
CA THR A 821 -36.97 6.96 6.70
C THR A 821 -38.14 6.64 5.76
N LEU A 822 -37.94 5.70 4.85
CA LEU A 822 -38.99 5.18 3.96
C LEU A 822 -39.72 4.01 4.66
N GLN A 823 -41.02 3.86 4.43
CA GLN A 823 -41.80 2.76 5.00
C GLN A 823 -42.92 2.31 4.06
N GLY A 824 -43.06 0.99 3.91
CA GLY A 824 -44.17 0.34 3.22
C GLY A 824 -43.80 -0.26 1.86
N GLN A 825 -44.56 -1.27 1.47
CA GLN A 825 -44.37 -2.03 0.22
C GLN A 825 -44.94 -1.28 -1.00
N GLY A 826 -44.20 -1.30 -2.11
CA GLY A 826 -44.55 -0.63 -3.37
C GLY A 826 -43.74 0.65 -3.60
N SER A 827 -44.20 1.49 -4.51
CA SER A 827 -43.55 2.76 -4.86
C SER A 827 -43.67 3.78 -3.72
N VAL A 828 -42.54 4.30 -3.25
CA VAL A 828 -42.43 5.34 -2.20
C VAL A 828 -41.39 6.40 -2.60
N PRO A 829 -41.60 7.69 -2.29
CA PRO A 829 -40.67 8.76 -2.68
C PRO A 829 -39.36 8.70 -1.87
N LEU A 830 -38.21 8.83 -2.53
CA LEU A 830 -36.88 8.86 -1.89
C LEU A 830 -36.65 10.08 -0.96
N GLY A 831 -37.53 11.09 -1.04
CA GLY A 831 -37.31 12.40 -0.43
C GLY A 831 -36.48 13.33 -1.31
N VAL A 832 -36.17 14.53 -0.81
CA VAL A 832 -35.48 15.57 -1.58
C VAL A 832 -34.08 15.81 -1.02
N ALA A 833 -33.11 16.02 -1.89
CA ALA A 833 -31.73 16.32 -1.51
C ALA A 833 -31.63 17.51 -0.52
N PRO A 834 -30.72 17.46 0.49
CA PRO A 834 -30.63 18.49 1.53
C PRO A 834 -30.30 19.91 1.03
N ASN A 835 -29.64 20.01 -0.12
CA ASN A 835 -29.29 21.25 -0.81
C ASN A 835 -29.05 20.95 -2.30
N GLU A 836 -28.77 21.99 -3.10
CA GLU A 836 -28.36 21.84 -4.51
C GLU A 836 -29.22 20.86 -5.35
N ILE A 837 -30.55 20.92 -5.18
CA ILE A 837 -31.48 19.85 -5.59
C ILE A 837 -31.56 19.57 -7.10
N THR A 838 -30.87 20.36 -7.94
CA THR A 838 -30.76 20.18 -9.41
C THR A 838 -29.36 19.76 -9.86
N LEU A 839 -28.49 19.40 -8.92
CA LEU A 839 -27.18 18.79 -9.15
C LEU A 839 -27.22 17.32 -8.74
N ASP A 840 -26.17 16.58 -9.11
CA ASP A 840 -26.06 15.13 -8.93
C ASP A 840 -25.99 14.69 -7.45
N TRP A 841 -26.61 13.56 -7.09
CA TRP A 841 -26.56 13.02 -5.71
C TRP A 841 -26.42 11.51 -5.70
N ALA A 842 -25.59 11.01 -4.78
CA ALA A 842 -25.53 9.59 -4.43
C ALA A 842 -26.38 9.35 -3.17
N LEU A 843 -27.01 8.17 -3.09
CA LEU A 843 -27.79 7.73 -1.94
C LEU A 843 -27.44 6.28 -1.61
N VAL A 844 -27.58 5.93 -0.33
CA VAL A 844 -27.77 4.53 0.10
C VAL A 844 -29.11 4.43 0.80
N VAL A 845 -29.93 3.47 0.38
CA VAL A 845 -31.19 3.08 1.01
C VAL A 845 -31.05 1.64 1.47
N TYR A 846 -31.18 1.39 2.77
CA TYR A 846 -31.00 0.07 3.38
C TYR A 846 -32.04 -0.16 4.47
N PRO A 847 -32.49 -1.40 4.73
CA PRO A 847 -33.44 -1.65 5.79
C PRO A 847 -32.78 -1.33 7.13
N ILE A 848 -33.49 -0.60 7.99
CA ILE A 848 -33.15 -0.61 9.41
C ILE A 848 -33.44 -2.03 9.87
N ALA A 849 -32.40 -2.78 10.25
CA ALA A 849 -32.59 -4.09 10.84
C ALA A 849 -33.51 -3.95 12.05
N ASP A 850 -34.57 -4.75 12.14
CA ASP A 850 -35.40 -4.84 13.33
C ASP A 850 -34.47 -5.02 14.54
N ALA A 851 -34.50 -4.08 15.49
CA ALA A 851 -33.58 -4.10 16.62
C ALA A 851 -33.65 -5.49 17.28
N PRO A 852 -32.50 -6.19 17.49
CA PRO A 852 -32.50 -7.50 18.12
C PRO A 852 -32.93 -7.33 19.58
N GLN A 853 -34.25 -7.36 19.81
CA GLN A 853 -34.82 -7.43 21.13
C GLN A 853 -34.31 -8.72 21.79
N PRO A 854 -33.94 -8.70 23.09
CA PRO A 854 -33.68 -9.95 23.81
C PRO A 854 -34.89 -10.88 23.64
N SER A 855 -34.65 -12.17 23.41
CA SER A 855 -35.64 -13.09 22.83
C SER A 855 -36.79 -13.41 23.80
N GLY A 856 -37.79 -12.53 23.83
CA GLY A 856 -38.95 -12.55 24.74
C GLY A 856 -39.28 -11.18 25.35
N GLY A 857 -38.35 -10.23 25.30
CA GLY A 857 -38.47 -8.90 25.90
C GLY A 857 -38.28 -8.92 27.42
N TYR A 858 -38.77 -7.88 28.10
CA TYR A 858 -38.73 -7.81 29.57
C TYR A 858 -40.10 -8.19 30.18
N VAL A 859 -40.12 -8.97 31.26
CA VAL A 859 -41.35 -9.44 31.92
C VAL A 859 -41.35 -9.09 33.40
N GLU A 860 -42.44 -8.51 33.89
CA GLU A 860 -42.55 -8.09 35.30
C GLU A 860 -42.39 -9.26 36.27
N ASN A 861 -41.35 -9.15 37.10
CA ASN A 861 -41.02 -10.07 38.18
C ASN A 861 -41.30 -9.40 39.53
N ASN A 862 -42.25 -9.94 40.31
CA ASN A 862 -42.62 -9.46 41.64
C ASN A 862 -42.93 -7.95 41.76
N GLY A 863 -43.56 -7.34 40.74
CA GLY A 863 -43.89 -5.91 40.71
C GLY A 863 -42.75 -4.98 40.27
N LEU A 864 -41.67 -5.52 39.69
CA LEU A 864 -40.60 -4.78 39.04
C LEU A 864 -40.44 -5.22 37.59
N VAL A 865 -40.18 -4.26 36.70
CA VAL A 865 -39.48 -4.50 35.43
C VAL A 865 -38.14 -3.78 35.53
N VAL A 866 -37.04 -4.46 35.23
CA VAL A 866 -35.66 -3.96 35.31
C VAL A 866 -34.97 -4.23 33.98
N MET A 867 -34.36 -3.20 33.41
CA MET A 867 -33.64 -3.22 32.14
C MET A 867 -32.28 -2.55 32.35
N GLU A 868 -31.18 -3.17 31.96
CA GLU A 868 -29.91 -2.46 31.80
C GLU A 868 -29.99 -1.63 30.50
N ALA A 869 -29.46 -0.42 30.53
CA ALA A 869 -29.72 0.55 29.47
C ALA A 869 -28.92 0.24 28.18
N GLU A 870 -27.74 -0.36 28.34
CA GLU A 870 -26.84 -0.80 27.26
C GLU A 870 -27.31 -2.07 26.54
N ASN A 871 -28.19 -2.87 27.15
CA ASN A 871 -28.78 -4.09 26.55
C ASN A 871 -29.81 -3.79 25.44
N THR A 872 -29.68 -2.66 24.75
CA THR A 872 -30.53 -2.24 23.63
C THR A 872 -29.71 -1.31 22.71
N PRO A 873 -29.37 -1.73 21.48
CA PRO A 873 -28.62 -0.88 20.55
C PRO A 873 -29.50 0.25 19.98
N SER A 874 -28.86 1.31 19.48
CA SER A 874 -29.54 2.39 18.76
C SER A 874 -28.99 2.56 17.35
N HIS A 875 -29.86 2.50 16.34
CA HIS A 875 -29.50 2.42 14.92
C HIS A 875 -28.75 3.63 14.32
N LEU A 876 -28.47 4.67 15.10
CA LEU A 876 -27.72 5.86 14.68
C LEU A 876 -26.38 6.02 15.43
N ASP A 877 -26.02 5.07 16.29
CA ASP A 877 -24.79 5.00 17.11
C ASP A 877 -24.44 6.27 17.92
N LEU A 878 -25.43 7.12 18.20
CA LEU A 878 -25.23 8.31 19.05
C LEU A 878 -25.28 7.97 20.56
N TRP A 879 -25.49 6.70 20.92
CA TRP A 879 -25.43 6.17 22.28
C TRP A 879 -24.27 5.19 22.39
N GLN A 880 -23.14 5.67 22.91
CA GLN A 880 -21.93 4.87 23.01
C GLN A 880 -21.91 4.12 24.35
N GLN A 881 -21.72 2.80 24.30
CA GLN A 881 -21.47 2.00 25.50
C GLN A 881 -20.06 2.30 26.03
N LEU A 882 -19.95 2.60 27.31
CA LEU A 882 -18.72 3.00 28.00
C LEU A 882 -18.66 2.37 29.40
N THR A 883 -17.46 2.39 29.99
CA THR A 883 -17.15 1.81 31.31
C THR A 883 -16.35 2.77 32.21
N GLU A 884 -16.13 4.01 31.78
CA GLU A 884 -15.19 4.97 32.41
C GLU A 884 -15.70 5.58 33.72
N VAL A 885 -17.02 5.76 33.87
CA VAL A 885 -17.64 6.32 35.08
C VAL A 885 -18.02 5.21 36.06
N ASP A 886 -17.31 5.15 37.17
CA ASP A 886 -17.49 4.16 38.25
C ASP A 886 -18.95 3.92 38.68
N GLY A 887 -19.25 2.64 38.93
CA GLY A 887 -20.41 2.21 39.70
C GLY A 887 -21.73 2.11 38.93
N TYR A 888 -21.67 1.87 37.61
CA TYR A 888 -22.80 1.41 36.79
C TYR A 888 -23.34 0.02 37.25
N THR A 889 -24.36 -0.49 36.57
CA THR A 889 -24.82 -1.91 36.64
C THR A 889 -24.74 -2.54 35.25
N GLY A 890 -24.90 -3.85 35.15
CA GLY A 890 -24.71 -4.55 33.87
C GLY A 890 -23.24 -4.63 33.45
N ASP A 891 -23.02 -4.61 32.14
CA ASP A 891 -21.69 -4.68 31.53
C ASP A 891 -21.09 -3.28 31.24
N GLY A 892 -21.91 -2.21 31.33
CA GLY A 892 -21.43 -0.84 31.16
C GLY A 892 -22.47 0.23 31.48
N TYR A 893 -22.43 1.32 30.73
CA TYR A 893 -23.52 2.28 30.63
C TYR A 893 -23.50 2.90 29.24
N ILE A 894 -24.60 3.52 28.82
CA ILE A 894 -24.65 4.27 27.55
C ILE A 894 -24.58 5.78 27.78
N GLN A 895 -23.76 6.45 26.97
CA GLN A 895 -23.63 7.90 26.91
C GLN A 895 -24.17 8.43 25.58
N PHE A 896 -25.07 9.42 25.63
CA PHE A 896 -25.50 10.13 24.43
C PHE A 896 -24.45 11.15 23.98
N ASN A 897 -23.82 10.92 22.81
CA ASN A 897 -22.80 11.80 22.24
C ASN A 897 -23.37 12.74 21.13
N GLY A 898 -24.68 12.67 20.86
CA GLY A 898 -25.38 13.57 19.94
C GLY A 898 -25.84 14.91 20.56
N ASN A 899 -26.32 15.82 19.70
CA ASN A 899 -26.85 17.16 20.04
C ASN A 899 -25.85 18.07 20.82
N GLU A 900 -26.36 19.17 21.37
CA GLU A 900 -25.62 20.04 22.29
C GLU A 900 -25.76 19.55 23.75
N VAL A 901 -24.82 19.92 24.61
CA VAL A 901 -24.90 19.62 26.07
C VAL A 901 -26.12 20.26 26.76
N THR A 902 -26.80 21.22 26.13
CA THR A 902 -28.00 21.88 26.68
C THR A 902 -29.32 21.29 26.19
N ASN A 903 -29.40 20.90 24.91
CA ASN A 903 -30.62 20.46 24.24
C ASN A 903 -30.36 19.95 22.81
N GLY A 904 -31.38 19.33 22.23
CA GLY A 904 -31.53 19.15 20.79
C GLY A 904 -32.86 18.48 20.48
N PRO A 905 -33.11 18.11 19.20
CA PRO A 905 -34.23 17.26 18.83
C PRO A 905 -34.06 15.85 19.40
N ALA A 906 -35.16 15.11 19.54
CA ALA A 906 -35.11 13.69 19.89
C ALA A 906 -34.38 12.92 18.76
N LYS A 907 -33.23 12.34 19.07
CA LYS A 907 -32.42 11.53 18.14
C LYS A 907 -32.04 10.21 18.80
N SER A 908 -31.74 9.22 17.97
CA SER A 908 -31.26 7.90 18.39
C SER A 908 -32.18 7.28 19.45
N PRO A 909 -33.40 6.86 19.07
CA PRO A 909 -34.29 6.17 20.00
C PRO A 909 -33.67 4.84 20.45
N LEU A 910 -33.82 4.54 21.73
CA LEU A 910 -33.61 3.24 22.35
C LEU A 910 -35.00 2.70 22.73
N THR A 911 -35.28 1.44 22.38
CA THR A 911 -36.65 0.90 22.40
C THR A 911 -36.70 -0.43 23.15
N TYR A 912 -37.36 -0.41 24.31
CA TYR A 912 -37.44 -1.52 25.25
C TYR A 912 -38.90 -2.02 25.32
N GLN A 913 -39.18 -3.23 24.84
CA GLN A 913 -40.50 -3.86 24.95
C GLN A 913 -40.64 -4.63 26.28
N PHE A 914 -41.75 -4.42 27.00
CA PHE A 914 -41.99 -5.13 28.25
C PHE A 914 -43.46 -5.48 28.51
N THR A 915 -43.70 -6.59 29.21
CA THR A 915 -45.04 -7.07 29.59
C THR A 915 -45.19 -7.06 31.11
N VAL A 916 -46.32 -6.56 31.62
CA VAL A 916 -46.61 -6.62 33.07
C VAL A 916 -47.64 -7.69 33.40
N ASN A 917 -47.45 -8.37 34.53
CA ASN A 917 -48.29 -9.45 35.03
C ASN A 917 -49.30 -8.95 36.09
N THR A 918 -49.05 -7.78 36.66
CA THR A 918 -49.83 -7.10 37.70
C THR A 918 -50.36 -5.77 37.16
N ALA A 919 -51.68 -5.57 37.20
CA ALA A 919 -52.31 -4.32 36.79
C ALA A 919 -52.28 -3.29 37.93
N GLY A 920 -51.91 -2.03 37.62
CA GLY A 920 -51.83 -0.95 38.60
C GLY A 920 -50.85 0.15 38.22
N ASN A 921 -50.44 0.97 39.20
CA ASN A 921 -49.59 2.13 38.96
C ASN A 921 -48.10 1.76 38.97
N TYR A 922 -47.41 2.00 37.86
CA TYR A 922 -45.97 1.83 37.68
C TYR A 922 -45.26 3.17 37.65
N TYR A 923 -44.26 3.33 38.51
CA TYR A 923 -43.44 4.53 38.61
C TYR A 923 -42.12 4.32 37.89
N LEU A 924 -41.74 5.24 37.01
CA LEU A 924 -40.44 5.19 36.32
C LEU A 924 -39.32 5.70 37.22
N HIS A 925 -38.23 4.94 37.28
CA HIS A 925 -36.95 5.35 37.82
C HIS A 925 -35.91 5.14 36.73
N LEU A 926 -35.09 6.17 36.46
CA LEU A 926 -33.88 6.02 35.67
C LEU A 926 -32.69 6.13 36.61
N ARG A 927 -31.73 5.22 36.50
CA ARG A 927 -30.41 5.38 37.10
C ARG A 927 -29.51 6.04 36.06
N CYS A 928 -28.94 7.18 36.40
CA CYS A 928 -28.24 8.02 35.44
C CYS A 928 -27.19 8.92 36.08
N ALA A 929 -26.26 9.41 35.26
CA ALA A 929 -25.25 10.40 35.58
C ALA A 929 -25.32 11.57 34.60
N ARG A 930 -24.71 12.69 34.98
CA ARG A 930 -24.56 13.89 34.15
C ARG A 930 -23.12 14.39 34.25
N GLU A 931 -22.80 15.44 33.51
CA GLU A 931 -21.50 16.12 33.62
C GLU A 931 -21.70 17.60 33.98
N THR A 932 -20.79 18.19 34.76
CA THR A 932 -20.75 19.63 35.02
C THR A 932 -19.82 20.32 34.02
N ILE A 933 -20.38 21.11 33.10
CA ILE A 933 -19.61 21.79 32.07
C ILE A 933 -19.35 23.23 32.51
N GLY A 934 -18.10 23.53 32.91
CA GLY A 934 -17.76 24.77 33.60
C GLY A 934 -18.52 24.89 34.93
N ASP A 935 -19.27 25.97 35.15
CA ASP A 935 -20.15 26.14 36.32
C ASP A 935 -21.58 25.58 36.12
N ARG A 936 -21.89 24.95 34.97
CA ARG A 936 -23.27 24.54 34.62
C ARG A 936 -23.59 23.13 35.10
N THR A 937 -24.59 23.02 35.98
CA THR A 937 -25.12 21.74 36.51
C THR A 937 -26.48 21.35 35.93
N ASP A 938 -27.07 22.23 35.10
CA ASP A 938 -28.36 22.07 34.44
C ASP A 938 -28.24 21.62 32.97
N VAL A 939 -27.06 21.09 32.59
CA VAL A 939 -26.67 20.56 31.28
C VAL A 939 -26.27 19.08 31.40
N ALA A 940 -26.15 18.38 30.27
CA ALA A 940 -25.76 16.96 30.17
C ALA A 940 -26.58 16.01 31.06
N ASN A 941 -27.84 16.36 31.36
CA ASN A 941 -28.63 15.78 32.46
C ASN A 941 -30.00 15.25 32.05
N ASP A 942 -30.30 15.20 30.75
CA ASP A 942 -31.60 14.76 30.24
C ASP A 942 -31.61 14.00 28.91
N ALA A 943 -32.65 13.19 28.79
CA ALA A 943 -33.13 12.52 27.59
C ALA A 943 -34.61 12.91 27.35
N PHE A 944 -35.17 12.53 26.20
CA PHE A 944 -36.61 12.44 26.02
C PHE A 944 -37.08 11.02 26.36
N ILE A 945 -38.28 10.90 26.92
CA ILE A 945 -38.97 9.63 27.10
C ILE A 945 -40.39 9.68 26.54
N ARG A 946 -40.92 8.50 26.20
CA ARG A 946 -42.34 8.24 25.89
C ARG A 946 -42.65 6.74 26.07
N LEU A 947 -43.93 6.41 26.29
CA LEU A 947 -44.44 5.04 26.36
C LEU A 947 -45.56 4.84 25.34
N GLU A 948 -45.56 3.70 24.66
CA GLU A 948 -46.64 3.22 23.79
C GLU A 948 -47.30 1.97 24.38
N GLY A 949 -48.58 1.76 24.06
CA GLY A 949 -49.41 0.65 24.55
C GLY A 949 -50.72 1.14 25.19
N ASP A 950 -51.56 0.22 25.68
CA ASP A 950 -52.87 0.55 26.26
C ASP A 950 -52.76 0.86 27.77
N PHE A 951 -52.53 2.13 28.12
CA PHE A 951 -52.41 2.60 29.51
C PHE A 951 -53.15 3.92 29.78
N GLU A 952 -53.46 4.17 31.05
CA GLU A 952 -53.93 5.48 31.54
C GLU A 952 -52.83 6.18 32.35
N SER A 953 -52.95 7.49 32.60
CA SER A 953 -52.00 8.19 33.49
C SER A 953 -52.25 7.79 34.95
N GLY A 954 -51.23 7.23 35.62
CA GLY A 954 -51.31 6.83 37.03
C GLY A 954 -51.18 8.00 38.02
N ALA A 955 -50.99 9.23 37.52
CA ALA A 955 -50.98 10.46 38.31
C ALA A 955 -51.98 11.45 37.71
N ALA A 956 -53.00 11.83 38.48
CA ALA A 956 -54.11 12.66 38.01
C ALA A 956 -53.68 14.09 37.59
N GLU A 957 -52.53 14.54 38.07
CA GLU A 957 -51.87 15.77 37.64
C GLU A 957 -51.16 15.67 36.28
N THR A 958 -50.70 14.48 35.86
CA THR A 958 -49.89 14.30 34.64
C THR A 958 -50.79 13.99 33.43
N PRO A 959 -50.86 14.84 32.39
CA PRO A 959 -51.60 14.56 31.18
C PRO A 959 -51.06 13.35 30.42
N LEU A 960 -51.93 12.47 29.92
CA LEU A 960 -51.55 11.27 29.18
C LEU A 960 -50.66 11.58 27.95
N ASN A 961 -50.91 12.70 27.26
CA ASN A 961 -50.11 13.11 26.10
C ASN A 961 -48.68 13.54 26.44
N TYR A 962 -48.36 13.84 27.71
CA TYR A 962 -46.96 14.03 28.15
C TYR A 962 -46.25 12.68 28.40
N LEU A 963 -47.00 11.59 28.53
CA LEU A 963 -46.47 10.23 28.69
C LEU A 963 -46.33 9.49 27.35
N THR A 964 -47.16 9.82 26.34
CA THR A 964 -47.14 9.21 25.00
C THR A 964 -46.37 9.99 23.93
N THR A 965 -45.77 11.15 24.26
CA THR A 965 -44.96 11.95 23.31
C THR A 965 -43.65 12.40 23.95
N ASP A 966 -42.59 12.50 23.15
CA ASP A 966 -41.22 12.84 23.59
C ASP A 966 -41.22 14.03 24.55
N SER A 967 -40.95 13.73 25.81
CA SER A 967 -40.97 14.68 26.91
C SER A 967 -39.68 14.56 27.71
N LYS A 968 -39.07 15.71 28.05
CA LYS A 968 -37.78 15.76 28.75
C LYS A 968 -37.89 15.05 30.10
N TYR A 969 -36.97 14.15 30.40
CA TYR A 969 -36.78 13.54 31.72
C TYR A 969 -35.37 13.85 32.20
N PHE A 970 -35.22 14.45 33.40
CA PHE A 970 -33.93 14.94 33.90
C PHE A 970 -33.48 14.26 35.20
N GLY A 971 -32.17 13.98 35.28
CA GLY A 971 -31.56 13.21 36.35
C GLY A 971 -30.07 13.50 36.54
N GLY A 972 -29.34 12.50 37.02
CA GLY A 972 -27.88 12.54 37.13
C GLY A 972 -27.32 13.25 38.36
N ALA A 973 -26.16 12.74 38.80
CA ALA A 973 -25.15 13.51 39.53
C ALA A 973 -23.88 13.57 38.67
N ASP A 974 -23.01 14.52 39.00
CA ASP A 974 -21.77 14.77 38.27
C ASP A 974 -20.87 13.52 38.27
N ASN A 975 -20.64 12.95 37.08
CA ASN A 975 -19.96 11.67 36.82
C ASN A 975 -20.20 10.62 37.92
N ARG A 976 -21.47 10.41 38.29
CA ARG A 976 -21.90 9.38 39.23
C ARG A 976 -23.36 8.97 39.06
N PHE A 977 -23.60 7.68 38.93
CA PHE A 977 -24.93 7.09 38.77
C PHE A 977 -25.80 7.23 40.02
N VAL A 978 -26.95 7.89 39.87
CA VAL A 978 -27.95 8.12 40.91
C VAL A 978 -29.37 7.94 40.37
N TRP A 979 -30.30 7.54 41.24
CA TRP A 979 -31.70 7.35 40.88
C TRP A 979 -32.45 8.66 40.72
N ALA A 980 -32.92 8.92 39.49
CA ALA A 980 -33.92 9.90 39.15
C ALA A 980 -35.31 9.24 39.17
N THR A 981 -36.23 9.81 39.95
CA THR A 981 -37.63 9.37 40.06
C THR A 981 -38.48 10.47 40.70
N GLY A 982 -39.81 10.37 40.64
CA GLY A 982 -40.74 11.42 41.05
C GLY A 982 -40.96 12.46 39.95
N ASN A 983 -41.02 13.75 40.32
CA ASN A 983 -41.32 14.86 39.42
C ASN A 983 -40.13 15.20 38.51
N ARG A 984 -39.82 14.30 37.58
CA ARG A 984 -38.67 14.35 36.66
C ARG A 984 -39.04 14.59 35.21
N LEU A 985 -40.32 14.47 34.84
CA LEU A 985 -40.80 14.91 33.55
C LEU A 985 -40.86 16.44 33.52
N ASP A 986 -40.40 17.06 32.45
CA ASP A 986 -40.32 18.51 32.27
C ASP A 986 -41.05 18.92 31.00
N ARG A 987 -42.17 19.66 31.15
CA ARG A 987 -42.93 20.23 30.04
C ARG A 987 -43.23 21.69 30.34
N ASP A 988 -42.82 22.57 29.44
CA ASP A 988 -43.01 24.03 29.57
C ASP A 988 -42.49 24.59 30.92
N HIS A 989 -41.36 24.04 31.36
CA HIS A 989 -40.70 24.23 32.66
C HIS A 989 -41.43 23.69 33.91
N ALA A 990 -42.67 23.21 33.79
CA ALA A 990 -43.42 22.55 34.87
C ALA A 990 -42.98 21.08 35.04
N LYS A 991 -42.90 20.61 36.30
CA LYS A 991 -42.36 19.28 36.65
C LYS A 991 -43.44 18.29 37.08
N TRP A 992 -43.54 17.16 36.40
CA TRP A 992 -44.63 16.18 36.56
C TRP A 992 -44.11 14.80 36.97
N PRO A 993 -44.84 14.04 37.80
CA PRO A 993 -44.49 12.66 38.13
C PRO A 993 -44.76 11.72 36.94
N VAL A 994 -43.84 10.80 36.68
CA VAL A 994 -44.00 9.75 35.67
C VAL A 994 -44.59 8.50 36.33
N VAL A 995 -45.89 8.32 36.13
CA VAL A 995 -46.65 7.17 36.64
C VAL A 995 -47.59 6.68 35.55
N TYR A 996 -47.50 5.41 35.20
CA TYR A 996 -48.32 4.76 34.18
C TYR A 996 -49.29 3.78 34.86
N ASN A 997 -50.58 3.83 34.55
CA ASN A 997 -51.55 2.84 34.99
C ASN A 997 -51.61 1.72 33.94
N LEU A 998 -50.86 0.64 34.18
CA LEU A 998 -50.65 -0.47 33.24
C LEU A 998 -51.62 -1.63 33.51
N LYS A 999 -51.88 -2.42 32.47
CA LYS A 999 -52.83 -3.54 32.44
C LYS A 999 -52.07 -4.86 32.39
N ALA A 1000 -52.51 -5.83 33.19
CA ALA A 1000 -51.90 -7.15 33.26
C ALA A 1000 -52.13 -7.94 31.96
N GLY A 1001 -51.04 -8.49 31.40
CA GLY A 1001 -51.03 -9.25 30.15
C GLY A 1001 -50.87 -8.40 28.88
N GLU A 1002 -50.77 -7.07 29.00
CA GLU A 1002 -50.47 -6.18 27.88
C GLU A 1002 -48.96 -5.92 27.78
N THR A 1003 -48.47 -5.83 26.54
CA THR A 1003 -47.07 -5.45 26.22
C THR A 1003 -47.00 -3.97 25.89
N TYR A 1004 -45.95 -3.31 26.37
CA TYR A 1004 -45.70 -1.87 26.26
C TYR A 1004 -44.33 -1.61 25.65
N THR A 1005 -44.21 -0.51 24.91
CA THR A 1005 -42.94 -0.10 24.28
C THR A 1005 -42.46 1.20 24.92
N PHE A 1006 -41.38 1.15 25.69
CA PHE A 1006 -40.72 2.33 26.22
C PHE A 1006 -39.68 2.82 25.22
N THR A 1007 -39.75 4.11 24.83
CA THR A 1007 -38.71 4.76 24.04
C THR A 1007 -37.99 5.82 24.88
N MET A 1008 -36.66 5.75 24.88
CA MET A 1008 -35.76 6.78 25.41
C MET A 1008 -34.91 7.33 24.25
N SER A 1009 -35.04 8.63 23.96
CA SER A 1009 -34.31 9.28 22.86
C SER A 1009 -33.33 10.31 23.43
N GLY A 1010 -32.14 10.43 22.84
CA GLY A 1010 -31.14 11.38 23.31
C GLY A 1010 -31.61 12.83 23.19
N ARG A 1011 -31.31 13.64 24.22
CA ARG A 1011 -31.65 15.07 24.26
C ARG A 1011 -30.42 15.95 24.50
N SER A 1012 -29.77 15.82 25.64
CA SER A 1012 -28.55 16.56 25.99
C SER A 1012 -27.31 15.68 25.83
N LYS A 1013 -26.29 16.22 25.14
CA LYS A 1013 -24.98 15.56 24.99
C LYS A 1013 -24.34 15.30 26.36
N LEU A 1014 -23.61 14.19 26.50
CA LEU A 1014 -22.93 13.71 27.72
C LEU A 1014 -23.88 13.25 28.85
N PHE A 1015 -25.18 13.10 28.57
CA PHE A 1015 -26.09 12.37 29.46
C PHE A 1015 -25.76 10.87 29.45
N LYS A 1016 -25.64 10.28 30.63
CA LYS A 1016 -25.20 8.89 30.86
C LYS A 1016 -26.31 8.12 31.61
N VAL A 1017 -26.65 6.91 31.18
CA VAL A 1017 -27.71 6.08 31.79
C VAL A 1017 -27.30 4.60 31.79
N ASP A 1018 -27.50 3.93 32.92
CA ASP A 1018 -27.12 2.52 33.14
C ASP A 1018 -28.33 1.62 33.40
N ARG A 1019 -29.41 2.10 34.04
CA ARG A 1019 -30.57 1.25 34.34
C ARG A 1019 -31.93 1.94 34.26
N ILE A 1020 -32.92 1.23 33.73
CA ILE A 1020 -34.33 1.64 33.67
C ILE A 1020 -35.15 0.71 34.57
N VAL A 1021 -36.03 1.26 35.42
CA VAL A 1021 -36.91 0.47 36.30
C VAL A 1021 -38.34 0.98 36.30
N PHE A 1022 -39.29 0.09 36.04
CA PHE A 1022 -40.72 0.32 36.28
C PHE A 1022 -41.13 -0.36 37.59
N ARG A 1023 -41.51 0.43 38.60
CA ARG A 1023 -41.90 -0.06 39.94
C ARG A 1023 -43.40 -0.02 40.14
N HIS A 1024 -44.04 -1.18 40.31
CA HIS A 1024 -45.44 -1.26 40.73
C HIS A 1024 -45.66 -0.66 42.13
N GLU A 1025 -46.84 -0.11 42.39
CA GLU A 1025 -47.17 0.56 43.66
C GLU A 1025 -47.05 -0.34 44.90
N SER A 1026 -47.15 -1.66 44.75
CA SER A 1026 -46.94 -2.64 45.84
C SER A 1026 -45.48 -2.77 46.29
N VAL A 1027 -44.51 -2.42 45.45
CA VAL A 1027 -43.07 -2.55 45.75
C VAL A 1027 -42.55 -1.25 46.34
N THR A 1028 -41.82 -1.31 47.46
CA THR A 1028 -41.30 -0.07 48.08
C THR A 1028 -40.21 0.56 47.21
N LYS A 1029 -40.09 1.90 47.25
CA LYS A 1029 -39.04 2.62 46.50
C LYS A 1029 -37.64 2.08 46.79
N GLN A 1030 -37.33 1.74 48.05
CA GLN A 1030 -36.03 1.18 48.45
C GLN A 1030 -35.71 -0.18 47.80
N VAL A 1031 -36.74 -1.00 47.53
CA VAL A 1031 -36.54 -2.29 46.84
C VAL A 1031 -36.31 -2.08 45.34
N ALA A 1032 -37.02 -1.14 44.71
CA ALA A 1032 -36.81 -0.83 43.30
C ALA A 1032 -35.45 -0.19 43.01
N GLU A 1033 -34.99 0.72 43.89
CA GLU A 1033 -33.69 1.40 43.79
C GLU A 1033 -32.48 0.54 44.21
N SER A 1034 -32.66 -0.78 44.34
CA SER A 1034 -31.59 -1.74 44.62
C SER A 1034 -30.80 -2.05 43.35
N ILE A 1035 -29.50 -1.74 43.36
CA ILE A 1035 -28.56 -2.13 42.29
C ILE A 1035 -28.40 -3.66 42.19
N ASN A 1036 -28.70 -4.40 43.25
CA ASN A 1036 -28.66 -5.87 43.29
C ASN A 1036 -29.94 -6.52 42.71
N ASN A 1037 -30.85 -5.74 42.13
CA ASN A 1037 -31.93 -6.33 41.35
C ASN A 1037 -31.36 -6.87 40.04
N GLU A 1038 -31.67 -8.12 39.72
CA GLU A 1038 -31.36 -8.73 38.43
C GLU A 1038 -32.25 -8.13 37.33
N GLU A 1039 -31.77 -8.17 36.08
CA GLU A 1039 -32.54 -7.79 34.91
C GLU A 1039 -33.72 -8.74 34.70
N THR A 1040 -34.88 -8.23 34.27
CA THR A 1040 -36.12 -9.03 34.18
C THR A 1040 -36.44 -9.43 32.75
N LEU A 1041 -35.57 -10.24 32.14
CA LEU A 1041 -35.81 -10.90 30.84
C LEU A 1041 -36.80 -12.08 30.97
N ASP A 1042 -37.43 -12.48 29.86
CA ASP A 1042 -38.32 -13.65 29.71
C ASP A 1042 -37.55 -14.98 29.51
#